data_AF-A0A6V7NNU8-F1
#
_entry.id   AF-A0A6V7NNU8-F1
#
_cell.length_a   1.000
_cell.length_b   1.000
_cell.length_c   1.000
_cell.angle_alpha   90.00
_cell.angle_beta   90.00
_cell.angle_gamma   90.00
#
_symmetry.space_group_name_H-M   'P 1'
#
loop_
_entity.id
_entity.type
_entity.pdbx_description
1 polymer ?
#
loop_
_entity_poly.entity_id
_entity_poly.type
_entity_poly.pdbx_seq_one_letter_code
_entity_poly.pdbx_strand_id
1 'polypeptide(L)'
;MEELQMKVAHAVRVLNHDAQSCNRVAANQWLVHFQHSHAAWEVAASLLTHTSPSSSADFELEFFAAQILRRKIQNEGYYLQLGAKDALLNALLVAAQRFSLGPPQLLTQICLALSALMLRSAEHKKPVEQLFASLHELQSQENGNLAVLAMLTVLPEEVVEDQSGDRNVDAASRSRFTRELLSHTPTVLEFLRLQSELRLDNGIQFHEKNRKILRCLLSWVRAGCFSEIPPASLPTHPLLNFVFNSLQVSSSFDVAIEVMIELVSRYEGLPQVLLFRIQYIREILLLPALVNSDEKIIAGLACLMSEIGQAAPALIAEGSTEALVLADALLSCVAFSSEDWEIADSTLQCSLAHYIHGMDLENAKRKVVEELFFPLFSALLDALLLRAQVDDPACDGDNGALYIPDGLLHFRMNLEELLIDICQLLGPATFVQKLFCGGWASVDHLIPWAEVESRMFALNMVAETVLQEGRPFNFSVIMHLVTILSSRTPDERKGFLAFVYKSVGEVVGSYSKWISSSPCNIRPLLLFCASGITESIPSNACSSALRKLCEDTSALIHDTQNLEILIWIGEGLEKSNLPLEEEEEVVSAITLTLSSISNKELKKSSLARLLSSSYGAIEKLIDSDKEKSLRENPAAYTQALNLAVRGLYRMGAVFGHLAAPLATDQVEDDTILVLLGVFWPLLEKLFRSSHMESGSLSAAACRSLSLAIHSSGQHFLKLLPKVLDCLSSNFLLFQSHECYVRAAAIVVEEFGHREEYGSLCISTFERFTSAASVSALNSSYICDQEPDLVEAYTCFTSTFVRCCPKEVVAASGSLLELSFQKAAICCTAMHRGFLEVSLTSMLESIACITEGSLSAVAIHVLSRSGEGVLSNLIYALLGVSAMSRVHKSATILQQLAALCSLCERTAWKTVLCWDSLCAWLQSTVRSLPSDYLKQGEAEAIVPLWLNALACAASDYLDSRSSDNANRSDHGHMRGKGGRTLKRVIRDFADTHRNIPNPT
;
A
#
# COMPACT_ATOMS: atom_id res chain seq x y z
N MET A 1 26.27 -8.55 -44.32
CA MET A 1 25.24 -9.37 -43.66
C MET A 1 25.84 -10.62 -43.03
N GLU A 2 26.51 -11.48 -43.79
CA GLU A 2 27.17 -12.69 -43.25
C GLU A 2 28.18 -12.39 -42.12
N GLU A 3 28.97 -11.31 -42.24
CA GLU A 3 29.91 -10.91 -41.19
C GLU A 3 29.22 -10.54 -39.87
N LEU A 4 28.04 -9.92 -39.93
CA LEU A 4 27.24 -9.54 -38.77
C LEU A 4 26.60 -10.76 -38.11
N GLN A 5 26.07 -11.69 -38.90
CA GLN A 5 25.56 -12.97 -38.39
C GLN A 5 26.63 -13.76 -37.65
N MET A 6 27.86 -13.81 -38.18
CA MET A 6 28.99 -14.45 -37.53
C MET A 6 29.38 -13.78 -36.21
N LYS A 7 29.33 -12.43 -36.14
CA LYS A 7 29.58 -11.68 -34.89
C LYS A 7 28.51 -11.94 -33.84
N VAL A 8 27.23 -12.00 -34.23
CA VAL A 8 26.12 -12.35 -33.32
C VAL A 8 26.27 -13.78 -32.81
N ALA A 9 26.54 -14.74 -33.71
CA ALA A 9 26.77 -16.14 -33.32
C ALA A 9 27.94 -16.29 -32.34
N HIS A 10 29.03 -15.56 -32.56
CA HIS A 10 30.17 -15.55 -31.65
C HIS A 10 29.81 -14.94 -30.29
N ALA A 11 29.12 -13.80 -30.27
CA ALA A 11 28.73 -13.12 -29.02
C ALA A 11 27.75 -13.96 -28.18
N VAL A 12 26.78 -14.64 -28.81
CA VAL A 12 25.86 -15.55 -28.10
C VAL A 12 26.62 -16.73 -27.48
N ARG A 13 27.56 -17.35 -28.22
CA ARG A 13 28.40 -18.43 -27.66
C ARG A 13 29.25 -17.95 -26.49
N VAL A 14 29.84 -16.75 -26.58
CA VAL A 14 30.62 -16.17 -25.47
C VAL A 14 29.72 -15.94 -24.25
N LEU A 15 28.51 -15.41 -24.44
CA LEU A 15 27.57 -15.17 -23.35
C LEU A 15 27.22 -16.45 -22.58
N ASN A 16 26.98 -17.56 -23.29
CA ASN A 16 26.49 -18.81 -22.68
C ASN A 16 27.59 -19.76 -22.23
N HIS A 17 28.78 -19.72 -22.84
CA HIS A 17 29.82 -20.76 -22.63
C HIS A 17 31.19 -20.23 -22.19
N ASP A 18 31.45 -18.92 -22.19
CA ASP A 18 32.75 -18.40 -21.76
C ASP A 18 32.92 -18.48 -20.23
N ALA A 19 34.05 -19.04 -19.78
CA ALA A 19 34.36 -19.21 -18.36
C ALA A 19 34.63 -17.88 -17.64
N GLN A 20 35.03 -16.83 -18.35
CA GLN A 20 35.36 -15.52 -17.79
C GLN A 20 34.11 -14.62 -17.73
N SER A 21 33.79 -14.12 -16.53
CA SER A 21 32.63 -13.23 -16.33
C SER A 21 32.74 -11.90 -17.09
N CYS A 22 33.95 -11.35 -17.23
CA CYS A 22 34.18 -10.10 -17.96
C CYS A 22 33.81 -10.21 -19.46
N ASN A 23 34.14 -11.34 -20.10
CA ASN A 23 33.81 -11.59 -21.51
C ASN A 23 32.30 -11.74 -21.71
N ARG A 24 31.61 -12.42 -20.78
CA ARG A 24 30.14 -12.55 -20.78
C ARG A 24 29.44 -11.20 -20.64
N VAL A 25 29.94 -10.32 -19.76
CA VAL A 25 29.40 -8.96 -19.60
C VAL A 25 29.61 -8.13 -20.87
N ALA A 26 30.81 -8.18 -21.47
CA ALA A 26 31.10 -7.47 -22.72
C ALA A 26 30.23 -7.98 -23.89
N ALA A 27 30.04 -9.29 -24.01
CA ALA A 27 29.15 -9.90 -24.99
C ALA A 27 27.69 -9.47 -24.77
N ASN A 28 27.21 -9.46 -23.52
CA ASN A 28 25.85 -9.00 -23.20
C ASN A 28 25.65 -7.52 -23.56
N GLN A 29 26.58 -6.63 -23.18
CA GLN A 29 26.52 -5.20 -23.53
C GLN A 29 26.46 -5.00 -25.05
N TRP A 30 27.30 -5.72 -25.79
CA TRP A 30 27.27 -5.67 -27.25
C TRP A 30 25.96 -6.18 -27.84
N LEU A 31 25.40 -7.28 -27.32
CA LEU A 31 24.12 -7.84 -27.75
C LEU A 31 22.94 -6.90 -27.42
N VAL A 32 22.98 -6.20 -26.28
CA VAL A 32 22.01 -5.16 -25.94
C VAL A 32 22.10 -3.99 -26.92
N HIS A 33 23.30 -3.52 -27.27
CA HIS A 33 23.44 -2.49 -28.30
C HIS A 33 22.95 -2.96 -29.68
N PHE A 34 23.24 -4.21 -30.04
CA PHE A 34 22.73 -4.82 -31.26
C PHE A 34 21.21 -4.88 -31.29
N GLN A 35 20.54 -5.21 -30.17
CA GLN A 35 19.07 -5.25 -30.07
C GLN A 35 18.41 -3.91 -30.43
N HIS A 36 19.05 -2.78 -30.12
CA HIS A 36 18.55 -1.45 -30.46
C HIS A 36 18.87 -1.03 -31.90
N SER A 37 19.70 -1.78 -32.63
CA SER A 37 20.08 -1.46 -34.00
C SER A 37 19.02 -1.86 -35.03
N HIS A 38 18.97 -1.15 -36.17
CA HIS A 38 18.09 -1.50 -37.29
C HIS A 38 18.47 -2.84 -37.94
N ALA A 39 19.77 -3.20 -37.93
CA ALA A 39 20.26 -4.45 -38.53
C ALA A 39 19.72 -5.70 -37.82
N ALA A 40 19.26 -5.58 -36.57
CA ALA A 40 18.71 -6.69 -35.81
C ALA A 40 17.46 -7.31 -36.45
N TRP A 41 16.63 -6.52 -37.14
CA TRP A 41 15.45 -7.01 -37.85
C TRP A 41 15.79 -8.05 -38.92
N GLU A 42 16.68 -7.69 -39.84
CA GLU A 42 17.07 -8.54 -40.96
C GLU A 42 17.92 -9.73 -40.50
N VAL A 43 18.87 -9.50 -39.60
CA VAL A 43 19.76 -10.56 -39.10
C VAL A 43 18.96 -11.64 -38.36
N ALA A 44 18.04 -11.25 -37.46
CA ALA A 44 17.25 -12.21 -36.70
C ALA A 44 16.25 -12.97 -37.59
N ALA A 45 15.58 -12.30 -38.52
CA ALA A 45 14.66 -12.96 -39.47
C ALA A 45 15.40 -13.96 -40.39
N SER A 46 16.60 -13.60 -40.84
CA SER A 46 17.45 -14.46 -41.65
C SER A 46 17.90 -15.71 -40.87
N LEU A 47 18.36 -15.55 -39.63
CA LEU A 47 18.79 -16.68 -38.78
C LEU A 47 17.68 -17.73 -38.59
N LEU A 48 16.43 -17.29 -38.42
CA LEU A 48 15.28 -18.19 -38.26
C LEU A 48 14.86 -18.89 -39.56
N THR A 49 15.10 -18.28 -40.72
CA THR A 49 14.67 -18.81 -42.03
C THR A 49 15.75 -19.60 -42.77
N HIS A 50 17.02 -19.54 -42.33
CA HIS A 50 18.13 -20.27 -42.97
C HIS A 50 18.06 -21.80 -42.77
N THR A 51 17.95 -22.54 -43.87
CA THR A 51 17.93 -24.00 -43.93
C THR A 51 19.32 -24.63 -43.78
N SER A 52 19.87 -24.62 -42.56
CA SER A 52 21.04 -25.42 -42.19
C SER A 52 20.64 -26.46 -41.11
N PRO A 53 21.21 -27.67 -41.11
CA PRO A 53 20.89 -28.69 -40.11
C PRO A 53 21.30 -28.23 -38.71
N SER A 54 20.35 -28.23 -37.78
CA SER A 54 20.46 -27.68 -36.42
C SER A 54 21.39 -28.48 -35.52
N SER A 55 22.51 -27.88 -35.11
CA SER A 55 23.34 -28.32 -33.99
C SER A 55 22.89 -27.69 -32.65
N SER A 56 23.39 -28.17 -31.51
CA SER A 56 23.06 -27.55 -30.20
C SER A 56 23.51 -26.09 -30.09
N ALA A 57 24.60 -25.71 -30.78
CA ALA A 57 25.08 -24.34 -30.87
C ALA A 57 24.19 -23.45 -31.76
N ASP A 58 23.35 -24.05 -32.61
CA ASP A 58 22.40 -23.31 -33.45
C ASP A 58 21.10 -23.01 -32.70
N PHE A 59 20.69 -23.87 -31.75
CA PHE A 59 19.48 -23.63 -30.93
C PHE A 59 19.57 -22.33 -30.12
N GLU A 60 20.68 -22.08 -29.42
CA GLU A 60 20.84 -20.87 -28.61
C GLU A 60 20.79 -19.60 -29.45
N LEU A 61 21.36 -19.66 -30.67
CA LEU A 61 21.36 -18.56 -31.62
C LEU A 61 19.96 -18.33 -32.21
N GLU A 62 19.26 -19.40 -32.58
CA GLU A 62 17.87 -19.36 -33.07
C GLU A 62 16.92 -18.83 -31.99
N PHE A 63 17.08 -19.27 -30.74
CA PHE A 63 16.30 -18.80 -29.59
C PHE A 63 16.52 -17.32 -29.30
N PHE A 64 17.78 -16.88 -29.32
CA PHE A 64 18.14 -15.47 -29.21
C PHE A 64 17.51 -14.64 -30.35
N ALA A 65 17.56 -15.12 -31.59
CA ALA A 65 16.95 -14.45 -32.73
C ALA A 65 15.43 -14.29 -32.57
N ALA A 66 14.72 -15.34 -32.12
CA ALA A 66 13.29 -15.28 -31.84
C ALA A 66 12.95 -14.28 -30.72
N GLN A 67 13.72 -14.25 -29.63
CA GLN A 67 13.53 -13.29 -28.54
C GLN A 67 13.76 -11.83 -28.97
N ILE A 68 14.78 -11.57 -29.79
CA ILE A 68 15.02 -10.24 -30.35
C ILE A 68 13.84 -9.79 -31.18
N LEU A 69 13.36 -10.64 -32.10
CA LEU A 69 12.24 -10.29 -32.96
C LEU A 69 11.00 -9.98 -32.12
N ARG A 70 10.66 -10.82 -31.13
CA ARG A 70 9.54 -10.53 -30.21
C ARG A 70 9.67 -9.15 -29.58
N ARG A 71 10.81 -8.86 -28.93
CA ARG A 71 11.03 -7.58 -28.24
C ARG A 71 11.01 -6.38 -29.19
N LYS A 72 11.64 -6.48 -30.36
CA LYS A 72 11.64 -5.39 -31.35
C LYS A 72 10.26 -5.15 -31.94
N ILE A 73 9.48 -6.21 -32.18
CA ILE A 73 8.07 -6.09 -32.60
C ILE A 73 7.27 -5.39 -31.50
N GLN A 74 7.46 -5.76 -30.24
CA GLN A 74 6.75 -5.16 -29.11
C GLN A 74 7.05 -3.66 -28.94
N ASN A 75 8.33 -3.28 -29.05
CA ASN A 75 8.80 -1.91 -28.81
C ASN A 75 8.71 -0.99 -30.04
N GLU A 76 9.10 -1.47 -31.21
CA GLU A 76 9.31 -0.67 -32.42
C GLU A 76 8.35 -1.05 -33.57
N GLY A 77 7.54 -2.11 -33.41
CA GLY A 77 6.73 -2.69 -34.50
C GLY A 77 5.68 -1.74 -35.10
N TYR A 78 5.28 -0.69 -34.38
CA TYR A 78 4.36 0.33 -34.90
C TYR A 78 4.98 1.14 -36.05
N TYR A 79 6.29 1.43 -35.95
CA TYR A 79 7.02 2.27 -36.91
C TYR A 79 7.38 1.54 -38.21
N LEU A 80 7.20 0.22 -38.28
CA LEU A 80 7.48 -0.55 -39.48
C LEU A 80 6.50 -0.21 -40.62
N GLN A 81 7.04 -0.03 -41.83
CA GLN A 81 6.22 0.12 -43.04
C GLN A 81 5.43 -1.17 -43.34
N LEU A 82 4.27 -1.04 -43.98
CA LEU A 82 3.35 -2.15 -44.23
C LEU A 82 4.02 -3.33 -44.99
N GLY A 83 4.83 -3.04 -46.01
CA GLY A 83 5.56 -4.07 -46.76
C GLY A 83 6.59 -4.83 -45.91
N ALA A 84 7.22 -4.15 -44.94
CA ALA A 84 8.14 -4.79 -44.00
C ALA A 84 7.39 -5.68 -42.99
N LYS A 85 6.19 -5.26 -42.55
CA LYS A 85 5.31 -6.09 -41.71
C LYS A 85 4.89 -7.37 -42.43
N ASP A 86 4.52 -7.29 -43.71
CA ASP A 86 4.16 -8.46 -44.51
C ASP A 86 5.35 -9.43 -44.71
N ALA A 87 6.53 -8.89 -45.01
CA ALA A 87 7.74 -9.71 -45.17
C ALA A 87 8.12 -10.43 -43.87
N LEU A 88 8.01 -9.73 -42.73
CA LEU A 88 8.29 -10.29 -41.42
C LEU A 88 7.25 -11.34 -41.01
N LEU A 89 5.97 -11.11 -41.32
CA LEU A 89 4.89 -12.09 -41.11
C LEU A 89 5.21 -13.40 -41.84
N ASN A 90 5.56 -13.32 -43.13
CA ASN A 90 5.94 -14.50 -43.91
C ASN A 90 7.19 -15.19 -43.36
N ALA A 91 8.21 -14.43 -42.94
CA ALA A 91 9.42 -14.98 -42.36
C ALA A 91 9.14 -15.75 -41.05
N LEU A 92 8.30 -15.20 -40.18
CA LEU A 92 7.90 -15.85 -38.92
C LEU A 92 7.02 -17.08 -39.18
N LEU A 93 6.12 -17.04 -40.16
CA LEU A 93 5.34 -18.23 -40.56
C LEU A 93 6.25 -19.35 -41.05
N VAL A 94 7.20 -19.05 -41.94
CA VAL A 94 8.19 -20.04 -42.43
C VAL A 94 9.04 -20.59 -41.28
N ALA A 95 9.50 -19.73 -40.37
CA ALA A 95 10.23 -20.16 -39.19
C ALA A 95 9.39 -21.09 -38.31
N ALA A 96 8.13 -20.76 -38.06
CA ALA A 96 7.25 -21.56 -37.22
C ALA A 96 6.91 -22.93 -37.88
N GLN A 97 6.79 -22.98 -39.21
CA GLN A 97 6.69 -24.24 -39.96
C GLN A 97 7.96 -25.09 -39.82
N ARG A 98 9.14 -24.48 -39.95
CA ARG A 98 10.44 -25.17 -39.81
C ARG A 98 10.61 -25.76 -38.41
N PHE A 99 10.30 -24.99 -37.36
CA PHE A 99 10.48 -25.40 -35.97
C PHE A 99 9.26 -26.11 -35.36
N SER A 100 8.30 -26.51 -36.20
CA SER A 100 7.12 -27.30 -35.80
C SER A 100 7.48 -28.62 -35.10
N LEU A 101 8.58 -29.25 -35.53
CA LEU A 101 9.17 -30.47 -34.95
C LEU A 101 10.42 -30.19 -34.11
N GLY A 102 10.76 -28.91 -33.93
CA GLY A 102 11.93 -28.46 -33.20
C GLY A 102 11.68 -28.31 -31.69
N PRO A 103 12.62 -27.66 -30.96
CA PRO A 103 12.48 -27.41 -29.54
C PRO A 103 11.25 -26.55 -29.22
N PRO A 104 10.38 -26.95 -28.27
CA PRO A 104 9.10 -26.27 -28.03
C PRO A 104 9.28 -24.82 -27.57
N GLN A 105 10.34 -24.54 -26.80
CA GLN A 105 10.66 -23.19 -26.31
C GLN A 105 10.89 -22.19 -27.45
N LEU A 106 11.56 -22.63 -28.53
CA LEU A 106 11.82 -21.79 -29.70
C LEU A 106 10.52 -21.52 -30.46
N LEU A 107 9.72 -22.57 -30.70
CA LEU A 107 8.42 -22.42 -31.35
C LEU A 107 7.52 -21.44 -30.58
N THR A 108 7.46 -21.53 -29.25
CA THR A 108 6.73 -20.58 -28.41
C THR A 108 7.20 -19.14 -28.62
N GLN A 109 8.51 -18.86 -28.62
CA GLN A 109 9.01 -17.50 -28.86
C GLN A 109 8.67 -16.97 -30.26
N ILE A 110 8.71 -17.83 -31.28
CA ILE A 110 8.32 -17.46 -32.64
C ILE A 110 6.82 -17.15 -32.70
N CYS A 111 5.98 -17.97 -32.07
CA CYS A 111 4.53 -17.76 -32.00
C CYS A 111 4.16 -16.48 -31.23
N LEU A 112 4.89 -16.14 -30.16
CA LEU A 112 4.72 -14.87 -29.43
C LEU A 112 5.09 -13.68 -30.32
N ALA A 113 6.23 -13.74 -31.02
CA ALA A 113 6.62 -12.70 -31.97
C ALA A 113 5.59 -12.52 -33.09
N LEU A 114 5.03 -13.63 -33.58
CA LEU A 114 3.97 -13.65 -34.59
C LEU A 114 2.71 -12.97 -34.06
N SER A 115 2.23 -13.36 -32.87
CA SER A 115 1.04 -12.76 -32.25
C SER A 115 1.23 -11.25 -31.99
N ALA A 116 2.40 -10.85 -31.46
CA ALA A 116 2.75 -9.44 -31.24
C ALA A 116 2.74 -8.61 -32.54
N LEU A 117 3.16 -9.20 -33.66
CA LEU A 117 3.16 -8.56 -34.99
C LEU A 117 1.75 -8.45 -35.55
N MET A 118 0.93 -9.49 -35.38
CA MET A 118 -0.45 -9.52 -35.84
C MET A 118 -1.29 -8.45 -35.13
N LEU A 119 -1.14 -8.32 -33.81
CA LEU A 119 -1.78 -7.26 -33.03
C LEU A 119 -1.44 -5.86 -33.58
N ARG A 120 -0.18 -5.63 -33.97
CA ARG A 120 0.34 -4.35 -34.50
C ARG A 120 0.14 -4.18 -36.02
N SER A 121 -0.53 -5.13 -36.68
CA SER A 121 -0.89 -5.10 -38.11
C SER A 121 -2.40 -5.22 -38.38
N ALA A 122 -3.22 -5.20 -37.32
CA ALA A 122 -4.66 -5.39 -37.35
C ALA A 122 -5.44 -4.33 -38.17
N GLU A 123 -4.80 -3.25 -38.63
CA GLU A 123 -5.48 -2.13 -39.26
C GLU A 123 -6.00 -2.43 -40.69
N HIS A 124 -5.41 -3.35 -41.46
CA HIS A 124 -5.71 -3.41 -42.90
C HIS A 124 -5.73 -4.79 -43.62
N LYS A 125 -5.52 -5.95 -42.97
CA LYS A 125 -5.38 -7.24 -43.69
C LYS A 125 -6.00 -8.50 -43.09
N LYS A 126 -6.76 -8.41 -41.99
CA LYS A 126 -7.27 -9.58 -41.25
C LYS A 126 -6.19 -10.69 -41.08
N PRO A 127 -5.09 -10.37 -40.40
CA PRO A 127 -3.93 -11.26 -40.31
C PRO A 127 -4.27 -12.61 -39.67
N VAL A 128 -5.26 -12.66 -38.78
CA VAL A 128 -5.68 -13.90 -38.11
C VAL A 128 -6.29 -14.89 -39.10
N GLU A 129 -7.12 -14.42 -40.03
CA GLU A 129 -7.67 -15.28 -41.08
C GLU A 129 -6.56 -15.93 -41.93
N GLN A 130 -5.51 -15.18 -42.26
CA GLN A 130 -4.36 -15.69 -43.03
C GLN A 130 -3.54 -16.74 -42.25
N LEU A 131 -3.39 -16.52 -40.95
CA LEU A 131 -2.77 -17.51 -40.06
C LEU A 131 -3.59 -18.80 -40.04
N PHE A 132 -4.91 -18.73 -39.84
CA PHE A 132 -5.76 -19.91 -39.79
C PHE A 132 -5.77 -20.70 -41.11
N ALA A 133 -5.65 -20.02 -42.26
CA ALA A 133 -5.44 -20.69 -43.54
C ALA A 133 -4.12 -21.47 -43.56
N SER A 134 -3.03 -20.86 -43.10
CA SER A 134 -1.70 -21.49 -43.01
C SER A 134 -1.67 -22.65 -42.00
N LEU A 135 -2.41 -22.54 -40.89
CA LEU A 135 -2.57 -23.61 -39.91
C LEU A 135 -3.27 -24.83 -40.51
N HIS A 136 -4.29 -24.63 -41.35
CA HIS A 136 -4.99 -25.72 -42.02
C HIS A 136 -4.05 -26.49 -42.98
N GLU A 137 -3.17 -25.79 -43.70
CA GLU A 137 -2.15 -26.44 -44.54
C GLU A 137 -1.16 -27.27 -43.69
N LEU A 138 -0.75 -26.74 -42.53
CA LEU A 138 0.12 -27.45 -41.59
C LEU A 138 -0.51 -28.73 -41.02
N GLN A 139 -1.82 -28.75 -40.78
CA GLN A 139 -2.52 -29.95 -40.29
C GLN A 139 -2.40 -31.15 -41.25
N SER A 140 -2.20 -30.90 -42.55
CA SER A 140 -2.05 -31.95 -43.55
C SER A 140 -0.68 -32.64 -43.54
N GLN A 141 0.29 -32.09 -42.78
CA GLN A 141 1.65 -32.62 -42.66
C GLN A 141 1.78 -33.62 -41.50
N GLU A 142 2.78 -34.49 -41.58
CA GLU A 142 3.08 -35.47 -40.53
C GLU A 142 3.45 -34.74 -39.22
N ASN A 143 2.76 -35.05 -38.11
CA ASN A 143 2.85 -34.37 -36.81
C ASN A 143 2.43 -32.88 -36.78
N GLY A 144 1.84 -32.34 -37.86
CA GLY A 144 1.41 -30.94 -37.94
C GLY A 144 0.42 -30.50 -36.86
N ASN A 145 -0.42 -31.42 -36.36
CA ASN A 145 -1.37 -31.15 -35.29
C ASN A 145 -0.73 -30.68 -33.98
N LEU A 146 0.48 -31.15 -33.64
CA LEU A 146 1.18 -30.74 -32.42
C LEU A 146 1.70 -29.29 -32.53
N ALA A 147 2.17 -28.91 -33.72
CA ALA A 147 2.62 -27.56 -33.99
C ALA A 147 1.46 -26.56 -34.01
N VAL A 148 0.34 -26.95 -34.63
CA VAL A 148 -0.90 -26.17 -34.61
C VAL A 148 -1.38 -25.96 -33.17
N LEU A 149 -1.35 -27.00 -32.33
CA LEU A 149 -1.72 -26.88 -30.92
C LEU A 149 -0.82 -25.90 -30.15
N ALA A 150 0.49 -25.94 -30.38
CA ALA A 150 1.44 -25.01 -29.77
C ALA A 150 1.19 -23.55 -30.22
N MET A 151 0.95 -23.34 -31.53
CA MET A 151 0.59 -22.03 -32.08
C MET A 151 -0.70 -21.50 -31.46
N LEU A 152 -1.77 -22.32 -31.47
CA LEU A 152 -3.07 -21.94 -30.89
C LEU A 152 -2.99 -21.66 -29.40
N THR A 153 -2.10 -22.31 -28.64
CA THR A 153 -1.92 -22.05 -27.20
C THR A 153 -1.39 -20.64 -26.95
N VAL A 154 -0.49 -20.16 -27.80
CA VAL A 154 0.28 -18.93 -27.57
C VAL A 154 -0.40 -17.70 -28.17
N LEU A 155 -1.21 -17.87 -29.23
CA LEU A 155 -1.88 -16.74 -29.89
C LEU A 155 -2.66 -15.83 -28.94
N PRO A 156 -3.48 -16.36 -28.00
CA PRO A 156 -4.25 -15.52 -27.11
C PRO A 156 -3.43 -14.89 -25.97
N GLU A 157 -2.17 -15.32 -25.73
CA GLU A 157 -1.36 -14.82 -24.61
C GLU A 157 -1.10 -13.31 -24.70
N GLU A 158 -0.85 -12.76 -25.90
CA GLU A 158 -0.68 -11.31 -26.10
C GLU A 158 -1.99 -10.50 -25.91
N VAL A 159 -3.16 -11.16 -25.90
CA VAL A 159 -4.43 -10.52 -25.49
C VAL A 159 -4.55 -10.47 -23.96
N VAL A 160 -3.97 -11.45 -23.27
CA VAL A 160 -4.12 -11.67 -21.81
C VAL A 160 -3.01 -10.96 -21.01
N GLU A 161 -1.81 -10.74 -21.56
CA GLU A 161 -0.69 -10.00 -20.93
C GLU A 161 -1.01 -8.50 -20.63
N ASP A 162 -2.25 -8.05 -20.89
CA ASP A 162 -2.79 -6.69 -20.71
C ASP A 162 -2.96 -6.21 -19.24
N GLN A 163 -2.47 -6.95 -18.24
CA GLN A 163 -2.48 -6.50 -16.83
C GLN A 163 -1.14 -5.92 -16.34
N SER A 164 -0.02 -6.13 -17.05
CA SER A 164 1.32 -5.75 -16.56
C SER A 164 2.01 -4.60 -17.34
N GLY A 165 1.37 -3.98 -18.33
CA GLY A 165 1.72 -2.61 -18.75
C GLY A 165 2.24 -2.36 -20.17
N ASP A 166 2.05 -3.26 -21.15
CA ASP A 166 2.43 -2.95 -22.55
C ASP A 166 1.37 -2.07 -23.27
N ARG A 167 1.50 -0.75 -23.10
CA ARG A 167 0.54 0.26 -23.58
C ARG A 167 0.83 0.81 -24.98
N ASN A 168 1.77 0.24 -25.74
CA ASN A 168 2.14 0.74 -27.08
C ASN A 168 1.09 0.50 -28.18
N VAL A 169 0.00 -0.24 -27.90
CA VAL A 169 -1.11 -0.49 -28.81
C VAL A 169 -2.34 0.32 -28.38
N ASP A 170 -3.12 0.87 -29.32
CA ASP A 170 -4.37 1.55 -28.96
C ASP A 170 -5.47 0.54 -28.56
N ALA A 171 -6.39 0.95 -27.69
CA ALA A 171 -7.48 0.07 -27.24
C ALA A 171 -8.35 -0.43 -28.42
N ALA A 172 -8.49 0.40 -29.47
CA ALA A 172 -9.29 0.07 -30.64
C ALA A 172 -8.67 -1.05 -31.50
N SER A 173 -7.34 -1.09 -31.69
CA SER A 173 -6.69 -2.19 -32.42
C SER A 173 -6.64 -3.46 -31.59
N ARG A 174 -6.47 -3.37 -30.26
CA ARG A 174 -6.63 -4.53 -29.37
C ARG A 174 -8.03 -5.13 -29.50
N SER A 175 -9.09 -4.33 -29.32
CA SER A 175 -10.46 -4.82 -29.44
C SER A 175 -10.79 -5.39 -30.82
N ARG A 176 -10.17 -4.87 -31.90
CA ARG A 176 -10.30 -5.44 -33.25
C ARG A 176 -9.60 -6.78 -33.36
N PHE A 177 -8.34 -6.87 -32.91
CA PHE A 177 -7.57 -8.12 -32.91
C PHE A 177 -8.23 -9.20 -32.06
N THR A 178 -8.66 -8.89 -30.84
CA THR A 178 -9.39 -9.82 -29.96
C THR A 178 -10.67 -10.32 -30.64
N ARG A 179 -11.45 -9.43 -31.27
CA ARG A 179 -12.68 -9.83 -31.98
C ARG A 179 -12.38 -10.73 -33.18
N GLU A 180 -11.35 -10.41 -33.96
CA GLU A 180 -10.92 -11.25 -35.09
C GLU A 180 -10.46 -12.63 -34.60
N LEU A 181 -9.65 -12.68 -33.53
CA LEU A 181 -9.21 -13.93 -32.91
C LEU A 181 -10.39 -14.78 -32.41
N LEU A 182 -11.31 -14.17 -31.66
CA LEU A 182 -12.48 -14.85 -31.10
C LEU A 182 -13.47 -15.32 -32.17
N SER A 183 -13.49 -14.71 -33.36
CA SER A 183 -14.32 -15.19 -34.48
C SER A 183 -13.94 -16.61 -34.97
N HIS A 184 -12.70 -17.04 -34.72
CA HIS A 184 -12.22 -18.38 -35.04
C HIS A 184 -12.42 -19.40 -33.91
N THR A 185 -13.04 -19.01 -32.79
CA THR A 185 -13.32 -19.91 -31.65
C THR A 185 -13.97 -21.23 -32.07
N PRO A 186 -15.02 -21.28 -32.91
CA PRO A 186 -15.66 -22.55 -33.28
C PRO A 186 -14.70 -23.55 -33.92
N THR A 187 -13.78 -23.06 -34.76
CA THR A 187 -12.77 -23.89 -35.43
C THR A 187 -11.76 -24.46 -34.44
N VAL A 188 -11.35 -23.65 -33.45
CA VAL A 188 -10.41 -24.10 -32.41
C VAL A 188 -11.06 -25.10 -31.47
N LEU A 189 -12.28 -24.86 -31.00
CA LEU A 189 -12.97 -25.79 -30.11
C LEU A 189 -13.22 -27.14 -30.78
N GLU A 190 -13.60 -27.15 -32.06
CA GLU A 190 -13.78 -28.39 -32.82
C GLU A 190 -12.44 -29.12 -33.02
N PHE A 191 -11.35 -28.39 -33.33
CA PHE A 191 -10.01 -28.98 -33.40
C PHE A 191 -9.60 -29.62 -32.05
N LEU A 192 -9.78 -28.92 -30.93
CA LEU A 192 -9.46 -29.45 -29.60
C LEU A 192 -10.33 -30.67 -29.26
N ARG A 193 -11.62 -30.66 -29.63
CA ARG A 193 -12.53 -31.79 -29.44
C ARG A 193 -12.02 -33.02 -30.17
N LEU A 194 -11.74 -32.89 -31.48
CA LEU A 194 -11.20 -33.99 -32.29
C LEU A 194 -9.87 -34.51 -31.73
N GLN A 195 -8.98 -33.62 -31.27
CA GLN A 195 -7.72 -34.03 -30.66
C GLN A 195 -7.91 -34.77 -29.33
N SER A 196 -8.92 -34.43 -28.54
CA SER A 196 -9.22 -35.10 -27.26
C SER A 196 -9.79 -36.52 -27.43
N GLU A 197 -10.47 -36.79 -28.55
CA GLU A 197 -11.07 -38.10 -28.85
C GLU A 197 -10.07 -39.10 -29.43
N LEU A 198 -8.99 -38.61 -30.05
CA LEU A 198 -7.92 -39.42 -30.64
C LEU A 198 -7.09 -40.13 -29.55
N ARG A 199 -7.30 -41.45 -29.41
CA ARG A 199 -6.51 -42.32 -28.53
C ARG A 199 -5.19 -42.72 -29.20
N LEU A 200 -4.10 -42.69 -28.42
CA LEU A 200 -2.78 -43.16 -28.81
C LEU A 200 -2.42 -44.40 -27.98
N ASP A 201 -1.77 -45.39 -28.58
CA ASP A 201 -1.40 -46.65 -27.92
C ASP A 201 -0.33 -46.49 -26.82
N ASN A 202 0.40 -45.36 -26.81
CA ASN A 202 1.43 -45.05 -25.81
C ASN A 202 0.90 -44.11 -24.70
N GLY A 203 0.72 -44.64 -23.48
CA GLY A 203 0.14 -43.90 -22.35
C GLY A 203 0.84 -42.58 -21.99
N ILE A 204 2.18 -42.51 -22.02
CA ILE A 204 2.93 -41.29 -21.66
C ILE A 204 2.70 -40.16 -22.66
N GLN A 205 2.78 -40.46 -23.96
CA GLN A 205 2.54 -39.49 -25.04
C GLN A 205 1.08 -39.03 -25.05
N PHE A 206 0.16 -39.92 -24.70
CA PHE A 206 -1.26 -39.61 -24.56
C PHE A 206 -1.53 -38.59 -23.45
N HIS A 207 -0.92 -38.76 -22.26
CA HIS A 207 -1.07 -37.82 -21.15
C HIS A 207 -0.45 -36.45 -21.45
N GLU A 208 0.73 -36.41 -22.08
CA GLU A 208 1.36 -35.14 -22.46
C GLU A 208 0.55 -34.38 -23.51
N LYS A 209 -0.06 -35.10 -24.46
CA LYS A 209 -1.00 -34.52 -25.44
C LYS A 209 -2.20 -33.89 -24.74
N ASN A 210 -2.85 -34.60 -23.81
CA ASN A 210 -4.00 -34.08 -23.07
C ASN A 210 -3.64 -32.81 -22.29
N ARG A 211 -2.46 -32.78 -21.66
CA ARG A 211 -1.96 -31.58 -20.98
C ARG A 211 -1.77 -30.40 -21.93
N LYS A 212 -1.29 -30.63 -23.16
CA LYS A 212 -1.18 -29.58 -24.21
C LYS A 212 -2.56 -29.11 -24.69
N ILE A 213 -3.53 -30.01 -24.83
CA ILE A 213 -4.92 -29.66 -25.17
C ILE A 213 -5.53 -28.76 -24.09
N LEU A 214 -5.37 -29.11 -22.80
CA LEU A 214 -5.88 -28.32 -21.69
C LEU A 214 -5.22 -26.93 -21.61
N ARG A 215 -3.91 -26.83 -21.85
CA ARG A 215 -3.22 -25.53 -21.91
C ARG A 215 -3.70 -24.65 -23.04
N CYS A 216 -3.91 -25.23 -24.21
CA CYS A 216 -4.51 -24.51 -25.33
C CYS A 216 -5.90 -24.01 -24.95
N LEU A 217 -6.73 -24.87 -24.36
CA LEU A 217 -8.07 -24.48 -23.91
C LEU A 217 -8.00 -23.35 -22.88
N LEU A 218 -7.12 -23.43 -21.88
CA LEU A 218 -6.92 -22.41 -20.85
C LEU A 218 -6.63 -21.03 -21.45
N SER A 219 -5.71 -20.97 -22.42
CA SER A 219 -5.35 -19.71 -23.09
C SER A 219 -6.55 -19.08 -23.81
N TRP A 220 -7.36 -19.89 -24.48
CA TRP A 220 -8.57 -19.43 -25.16
C TRP A 220 -9.68 -19.02 -24.18
N VAL A 221 -9.82 -19.73 -23.06
CA VAL A 221 -10.76 -19.36 -21.99
C VAL A 221 -10.39 -17.98 -21.43
N ARG A 222 -9.10 -17.74 -21.15
CA ARG A 222 -8.59 -16.44 -20.68
C ARG A 222 -8.83 -15.30 -21.68
N ALA A 223 -8.82 -15.60 -22.98
CA ALA A 223 -9.15 -14.63 -24.02
C ALA A 223 -10.67 -14.39 -24.21
N GLY A 224 -11.54 -15.21 -23.61
CA GLY A 224 -13.01 -15.06 -23.68
C GLY A 224 -13.69 -15.89 -24.77
N CYS A 225 -13.16 -17.08 -25.11
CA CYS A 225 -13.69 -17.90 -26.20
C CYS A 225 -15.18 -18.29 -26.04
N PHE A 226 -15.67 -18.55 -24.83
CA PHE A 226 -17.09 -18.91 -24.64
C PHE A 226 -18.00 -17.70 -24.43
N SER A 227 -17.51 -16.45 -24.52
CA SER A 227 -18.34 -15.25 -24.32
C SER A 227 -19.44 -15.08 -25.39
N GLU A 228 -19.22 -15.60 -26.60
CA GLU A 228 -20.19 -15.55 -27.71
C GLU A 228 -21.10 -16.79 -27.76
N ILE A 229 -20.83 -17.81 -26.93
CA ILE A 229 -21.59 -19.06 -26.90
C ILE A 229 -22.78 -18.90 -25.95
N PRO A 230 -24.02 -19.30 -26.36
CA PRO A 230 -25.18 -19.21 -25.48
C PRO A 230 -24.92 -19.93 -24.14
N PRO A 231 -25.18 -19.29 -22.98
CA PRO A 231 -24.84 -19.84 -21.67
C PRO A 231 -25.41 -21.25 -21.41
N ALA A 232 -26.58 -21.56 -21.99
CA ALA A 232 -27.23 -22.86 -21.86
C ALA A 232 -26.51 -24.03 -22.58
N SER A 233 -25.59 -23.73 -23.51
CA SER A 233 -24.89 -24.74 -24.33
C SER A 233 -23.49 -25.10 -23.83
N LEU A 234 -22.91 -24.25 -22.97
CA LEU A 234 -21.60 -24.51 -22.36
C LEU A 234 -21.60 -25.76 -21.44
N PRO A 235 -22.60 -25.99 -20.57
CA PRO A 235 -22.63 -27.14 -19.65
C PRO A 235 -22.61 -28.51 -20.33
N THR A 236 -23.14 -28.56 -21.56
CA THR A 236 -23.26 -29.79 -22.35
C THR A 236 -22.10 -29.96 -23.35
N HIS A 237 -21.16 -29.02 -23.37
CA HIS A 237 -20.05 -29.05 -24.32
C HIS A 237 -19.10 -30.24 -24.04
N PRO A 238 -18.73 -31.05 -25.04
CA PRO A 238 -17.88 -32.24 -24.84
C PRO A 238 -16.53 -31.95 -24.17
N LEU A 239 -15.93 -30.79 -24.47
CA LEU A 239 -14.66 -30.39 -23.84
C LEU A 239 -14.77 -30.18 -22.32
N LEU A 240 -15.94 -29.76 -21.80
CA LEU A 240 -16.11 -29.61 -20.35
C LEU A 240 -16.05 -30.97 -19.65
N ASN A 241 -16.64 -32.01 -20.27
CA ASN A 241 -16.53 -33.37 -19.77
C ASN A 241 -15.10 -33.90 -19.88
N PHE A 242 -14.35 -33.53 -20.93
CA PHE A 242 -12.93 -33.85 -21.03
C PHE A 242 -12.09 -33.21 -19.92
N VAL A 243 -12.31 -31.92 -19.63
CA VAL A 243 -11.64 -31.23 -18.52
C VAL A 243 -11.98 -31.89 -17.18
N PHE A 244 -13.27 -32.16 -16.93
CA PHE A 244 -13.72 -32.80 -15.70
C PHE A 244 -13.12 -34.20 -15.51
N ASN A 245 -13.06 -35.01 -16.56
CA ASN A 245 -12.43 -36.33 -16.51
C ASN A 245 -10.91 -36.25 -16.30
N SER A 246 -10.28 -35.17 -16.77
CA SER A 246 -8.84 -34.94 -16.59
C SER A 246 -8.45 -34.64 -15.14
N LEU A 247 -9.41 -34.32 -14.26
CA LEU A 247 -9.21 -34.20 -12.81
C LEU A 247 -8.86 -35.53 -12.14
N GLN A 248 -9.19 -36.67 -12.74
CA GLN A 248 -8.85 -38.00 -12.21
C GLN A 248 -7.41 -38.43 -12.58
N VAL A 249 -6.70 -37.63 -13.38
CA VAL A 249 -5.41 -37.99 -13.96
C VAL A 249 -4.33 -37.05 -13.43
N SER A 250 -3.40 -37.60 -12.63
CA SER A 250 -2.37 -36.83 -11.91
C SER A 250 -1.51 -35.93 -12.80
N SER A 251 -1.21 -36.35 -14.02
CA SER A 251 -0.37 -35.57 -14.96
C SER A 251 -1.08 -34.36 -15.59
N SER A 252 -2.41 -34.33 -15.58
CA SER A 252 -3.24 -33.25 -16.11
C SER A 252 -4.02 -32.48 -15.06
N PHE A 253 -4.01 -32.94 -13.81
CA PHE A 253 -4.78 -32.37 -12.70
C PHE A 253 -4.62 -30.85 -12.57
N ASP A 254 -3.38 -30.36 -12.45
CA ASP A 254 -3.08 -28.92 -12.24
C ASP A 254 -3.72 -28.05 -13.32
N VAL A 255 -3.49 -28.41 -14.59
CA VAL A 255 -3.99 -27.64 -15.73
C VAL A 255 -5.52 -27.76 -15.82
N ALA A 256 -6.09 -28.91 -15.46
CA ALA A 256 -7.53 -29.09 -15.43
C ALA A 256 -8.19 -28.23 -14.34
N ILE A 257 -7.59 -28.14 -13.15
CA ILE A 257 -8.04 -27.23 -12.08
C ILE A 257 -7.98 -25.78 -12.54
N GLU A 258 -6.86 -25.33 -13.13
CA GLU A 258 -6.74 -23.96 -13.66
C GLU A 258 -7.83 -23.64 -14.70
N VAL A 259 -8.09 -24.57 -15.64
CA VAL A 259 -9.16 -24.41 -16.63
C VAL A 259 -10.52 -24.31 -15.96
N MET A 260 -10.80 -25.15 -14.98
CA MET A 260 -12.09 -25.15 -14.28
C MET A 260 -12.30 -23.85 -13.50
N ILE A 261 -11.30 -23.36 -12.77
CA ILE A 261 -11.36 -22.10 -12.02
C ILE A 261 -11.61 -20.92 -12.98
N GLU A 262 -10.85 -20.82 -14.07
CA GLU A 262 -11.01 -19.74 -15.06
C GLU A 262 -12.39 -19.78 -15.75
N LEU A 263 -12.94 -20.97 -15.97
CA LEU A 263 -14.30 -21.11 -16.49
C LEU A 263 -15.36 -20.69 -15.46
N VAL A 264 -15.20 -21.07 -14.19
CA VAL A 264 -16.13 -20.73 -13.11
C VAL A 264 -16.20 -19.22 -12.89
N SER A 265 -15.05 -18.55 -12.85
CA SER A 265 -14.98 -17.11 -12.60
C SER A 265 -15.53 -16.25 -13.75
N ARG A 266 -15.56 -16.77 -14.98
CA ARG A 266 -15.99 -16.01 -16.17
C ARG A 266 -17.40 -16.29 -16.66
N TYR A 267 -17.99 -17.45 -16.34
CA TYR A 267 -19.26 -17.88 -16.93
C TYR A 267 -20.32 -18.18 -15.86
N GLU A 268 -21.27 -17.24 -15.71
CA GLU A 268 -22.31 -17.24 -14.66
C GLU A 268 -23.15 -18.54 -14.57
N GLY A 269 -23.35 -19.27 -15.67
CA GLY A 269 -24.15 -20.49 -15.69
C GLY A 269 -23.40 -21.76 -15.25
N LEU A 270 -22.08 -21.72 -15.16
CA LEU A 270 -21.26 -22.90 -14.86
C LEU A 270 -21.25 -23.30 -13.38
N PRO A 271 -21.22 -22.37 -12.39
CA PRO A 271 -21.28 -22.72 -10.98
C PRO A 271 -22.44 -23.66 -10.64
N GLN A 272 -23.64 -23.40 -11.17
CA GLN A 272 -24.82 -24.23 -10.95
C GLN A 272 -24.63 -25.68 -11.43
N VAL A 273 -23.95 -25.87 -12.56
CA VAL A 273 -23.72 -27.20 -13.15
C VAL A 273 -22.69 -27.99 -12.35
N LEU A 274 -21.64 -27.31 -11.88
CA LEU A 274 -20.61 -27.92 -11.05
C LEU A 274 -21.10 -28.20 -9.64
N LEU A 275 -22.03 -27.38 -9.13
CA LEU A 275 -22.70 -27.63 -7.87
C LEU A 275 -23.43 -28.99 -7.90
N PHE A 276 -24.12 -29.35 -8.99
CA PHE A 276 -24.70 -30.69 -9.15
C PHE A 276 -23.67 -31.83 -9.23
N ARG A 277 -22.40 -31.52 -9.52
CA ARG A 277 -21.29 -32.50 -9.55
C ARG A 277 -20.50 -32.52 -8.25
N ILE A 278 -20.84 -31.68 -7.26
CA ILE A 278 -20.02 -31.52 -6.06
C ILE A 278 -19.96 -32.80 -5.22
N GLN A 279 -21.05 -33.57 -5.18
CA GLN A 279 -21.07 -34.86 -4.48
C GLN A 279 -20.07 -35.83 -5.10
N TYR A 280 -19.92 -35.83 -6.42
CA TYR A 280 -18.89 -36.65 -7.07
C TYR A 280 -17.48 -36.16 -6.73
N ILE A 281 -17.23 -34.85 -6.78
CA ILE A 281 -15.92 -34.26 -6.43
C ILE A 281 -15.55 -34.65 -4.99
N ARG A 282 -16.48 -34.50 -4.04
CA ARG A 282 -16.27 -34.86 -2.65
C ARG A 282 -15.96 -36.34 -2.47
N GLU A 283 -16.83 -37.22 -2.94
CA GLU A 283 -16.77 -38.66 -2.63
C GLU A 283 -15.64 -39.37 -3.38
N ILE A 284 -15.39 -38.98 -4.64
CA ILE A 284 -14.46 -39.71 -5.52
C ILE A 284 -13.07 -39.08 -5.57
N LEU A 285 -12.95 -37.76 -5.38
CA LEU A 285 -11.65 -37.07 -5.48
C LEU A 285 -11.14 -36.60 -4.11
N LEU A 286 -11.96 -35.86 -3.36
CA LEU A 286 -11.51 -35.22 -2.12
C LEU A 286 -11.32 -36.22 -0.97
N LEU A 287 -12.32 -37.07 -0.66
CA LEU A 287 -12.21 -38.00 0.47
C LEU A 287 -11.00 -38.95 0.32
N PRO A 288 -10.74 -39.57 -0.85
CA PRO A 288 -9.52 -40.36 -1.04
C PRO A 288 -8.23 -39.53 -0.89
N ALA A 289 -8.22 -38.28 -1.36
CA ALA A 289 -7.06 -37.39 -1.22
C ALA A 289 -6.78 -37.04 0.25
N LEU A 290 -7.83 -36.76 1.04
CA LEU A 290 -7.73 -36.51 2.49
C LEU A 290 -7.17 -37.72 3.25
N VAL A 291 -7.63 -38.94 2.91
CA VAL A 291 -7.14 -40.18 3.53
C VAL A 291 -5.68 -40.47 3.19
N ASN A 292 -5.27 -40.16 1.96
CA ASN A 292 -3.90 -40.35 1.48
C ASN A 292 -2.97 -39.17 1.80
N SER A 293 -3.49 -38.10 2.41
CA SER A 293 -2.78 -36.83 2.63
C SER A 293 -2.12 -36.27 1.35
N ASP A 294 -2.82 -36.35 0.21
CA ASP A 294 -2.35 -35.77 -1.05
C ASP A 294 -2.66 -34.26 -1.08
N GLU A 295 -1.79 -33.47 -0.45
CA GLU A 295 -1.95 -32.02 -0.29
C GLU A 295 -2.16 -31.31 -1.63
N LYS A 296 -1.51 -31.79 -2.69
CA LYS A 296 -1.61 -31.20 -4.03
C LYS A 296 -3.03 -31.33 -4.58
N ILE A 297 -3.64 -32.51 -4.45
CA ILE A 297 -5.04 -32.72 -4.87
C ILE A 297 -6.00 -31.94 -3.97
N ILE A 298 -5.78 -31.97 -2.65
CA ILE A 298 -6.63 -31.26 -1.69
C ILE A 298 -6.62 -29.75 -1.98
N ALA A 299 -5.43 -29.15 -2.17
CA ALA A 299 -5.28 -27.73 -2.49
C ALA A 299 -6.00 -27.35 -3.79
N GLY A 300 -5.79 -28.11 -4.87
CA GLY A 300 -6.45 -27.83 -6.15
C GLY A 300 -7.97 -27.92 -6.07
N LEU A 301 -8.50 -28.93 -5.36
CA LEU A 301 -9.94 -29.07 -5.14
C LEU A 301 -10.51 -28.01 -4.21
N ALA A 302 -9.79 -27.62 -3.16
CA ALA A 302 -10.18 -26.55 -2.25
C ALA A 302 -10.34 -25.23 -3.00
N CYS A 303 -9.36 -24.85 -3.85
CA CYS A 303 -9.45 -23.67 -4.70
C CYS A 303 -10.66 -23.72 -5.65
N LEU A 304 -10.88 -24.85 -6.33
CA LEU A 304 -12.02 -25.00 -7.25
C LEU A 304 -13.37 -24.89 -6.52
N MET A 305 -13.51 -25.53 -5.36
CA MET A 305 -14.74 -25.47 -4.57
C MET A 305 -14.98 -24.06 -4.00
N SER A 306 -13.92 -23.38 -3.57
CA SER A 306 -13.97 -21.99 -3.08
C SER A 306 -14.47 -21.05 -4.19
N GLU A 307 -13.90 -21.17 -5.39
CA GLU A 307 -14.30 -20.41 -6.59
C GLU A 307 -15.76 -20.67 -7.00
N ILE A 308 -16.25 -21.92 -6.91
CA ILE A 308 -17.67 -22.22 -7.14
C ILE A 308 -18.56 -21.47 -6.15
N GLY A 309 -18.17 -21.42 -4.88
CA GLY A 309 -18.89 -20.70 -3.83
C GLY A 309 -18.90 -19.18 -4.05
N GLN A 310 -17.75 -18.62 -4.42
CA GLN A 310 -17.56 -17.18 -4.66
C GLN A 310 -18.24 -16.70 -5.95
N ALA A 311 -18.27 -17.51 -7.01
CA ALA A 311 -18.90 -17.14 -8.28
C ALA A 311 -20.43 -17.11 -8.20
N ALA A 312 -21.05 -17.84 -7.26
CA ALA A 312 -22.50 -17.89 -7.13
C ALA A 312 -22.99 -17.95 -5.66
N PRO A 313 -22.67 -16.96 -4.81
CA PRO A 313 -23.02 -16.97 -3.39
C PRO A 313 -24.54 -16.97 -3.16
N ALA A 314 -25.31 -16.38 -4.08
CA ALA A 314 -26.77 -16.42 -4.08
C ALA A 314 -27.33 -17.86 -4.13
N LEU A 315 -26.75 -18.73 -4.98
CA LEU A 315 -27.17 -20.13 -5.12
C LEU A 315 -26.80 -20.95 -3.89
N ILE A 316 -25.68 -20.64 -3.25
CA ILE A 316 -25.27 -21.30 -2.01
C ILE A 316 -26.21 -20.90 -0.87
N ALA A 317 -26.56 -19.61 -0.78
CA ALA A 317 -27.47 -19.08 0.23
C ALA A 317 -28.90 -19.67 0.16
N GLU A 318 -29.32 -20.25 -0.98
CA GLU A 318 -30.59 -20.98 -1.08
C GLU A 318 -30.65 -22.24 -0.22
N GLY A 319 -29.49 -22.78 0.21
CA GLY A 319 -29.44 -23.90 1.15
C GLY A 319 -29.83 -25.24 0.53
N SER A 320 -29.58 -25.43 -0.78
CA SER A 320 -29.76 -26.72 -1.44
C SER A 320 -28.88 -27.81 -0.81
N THR A 321 -29.26 -29.07 -1.01
CA THR A 321 -28.46 -30.21 -0.53
C THR A 321 -27.03 -30.19 -1.04
N GLU A 322 -26.85 -29.79 -2.30
CA GLU A 322 -25.56 -29.66 -2.97
C GLU A 322 -24.74 -28.51 -2.39
N ALA A 323 -25.36 -27.38 -2.06
CA ALA A 323 -24.69 -26.26 -1.38
C ALA A 323 -24.16 -26.65 0.00
N LEU A 324 -24.92 -27.42 0.77
CA LEU A 324 -24.47 -27.95 2.06
C LEU A 324 -23.32 -28.96 1.91
N VAL A 325 -23.35 -29.80 0.86
CA VAL A 325 -22.26 -30.73 0.55
C VAL A 325 -20.98 -29.99 0.16
N LEU A 326 -21.08 -28.90 -0.62
CA LEU A 326 -19.96 -28.03 -0.96
C LEU A 326 -19.33 -27.43 0.31
N ALA A 327 -20.16 -26.86 1.18
CA ALA A 327 -19.70 -26.20 2.38
C ALA A 327 -19.06 -27.18 3.38
N ASP A 328 -19.61 -28.40 3.52
CA ASP A 328 -19.03 -29.47 4.34
C ASP A 328 -17.71 -30.01 3.76
N ALA A 329 -17.59 -30.07 2.42
CA ALA A 329 -16.33 -30.44 1.77
C ALA A 329 -15.23 -29.37 1.99
N LEU A 330 -15.58 -28.08 1.88
CA LEU A 330 -14.67 -26.97 2.20
C LEU A 330 -14.26 -26.98 3.67
N LEU A 331 -15.20 -27.22 4.60
CA LEU A 331 -14.89 -27.38 6.02
C LEU A 331 -13.90 -28.52 6.29
N SER A 332 -14.03 -29.63 5.55
CA SER A 332 -13.08 -30.74 5.63
C SER A 332 -11.68 -30.36 5.14
N CYS A 333 -11.57 -29.46 4.14
CA CYS A 333 -10.30 -28.88 3.70
C CYS A 333 -9.70 -27.93 4.75
N VAL A 334 -10.50 -27.10 5.42
CA VAL A 334 -10.04 -26.22 6.51
C VAL A 334 -9.51 -27.05 7.68
N ALA A 335 -10.23 -28.10 8.06
CA ALA A 335 -9.87 -28.98 9.17
C ALA A 335 -8.65 -29.88 8.87
N PHE A 336 -8.20 -29.95 7.61
CA PHE A 336 -7.04 -30.73 7.23
C PHE A 336 -5.76 -30.12 7.81
N SER A 337 -4.97 -30.96 8.50
CA SER A 337 -3.70 -30.55 9.10
C SER A 337 -2.58 -30.64 8.08
N SER A 338 -2.30 -29.53 7.38
CA SER A 338 -1.11 -29.34 6.54
C SER A 338 -0.02 -28.56 7.29
N GLU A 339 1.24 -28.72 6.88
CA GLU A 339 2.37 -27.90 7.36
C GLU A 339 2.25 -26.45 6.87
N ASP A 340 1.82 -26.26 5.62
CA ASP A 340 1.60 -24.95 5.02
C ASP A 340 0.10 -24.61 5.03
N TRP A 341 -0.29 -23.52 5.71
CA TRP A 341 -1.69 -23.06 5.86
C TRP A 341 -2.40 -22.71 4.53
N GLU A 342 -1.74 -22.86 3.39
CA GLU A 342 -2.25 -22.56 2.04
C GLU A 342 -3.60 -23.21 1.73
N ILE A 343 -3.80 -24.48 2.12
CA ILE A 343 -5.08 -25.17 1.87
C ILE A 343 -6.22 -24.48 2.61
N ALA A 344 -6.04 -24.21 3.90
CA ALA A 344 -7.05 -23.51 4.70
C ALA A 344 -7.27 -22.09 4.18
N ASP A 345 -6.19 -21.37 3.86
CA ASP A 345 -6.23 -20.00 3.35
C ASP A 345 -7.02 -19.88 2.02
N SER A 346 -6.82 -20.83 1.09
CA SER A 346 -7.55 -20.87 -0.19
C SER A 346 -9.07 -20.97 -0.05
N THR A 347 -9.54 -21.57 1.05
CA THR A 347 -10.98 -21.71 1.33
C THR A 347 -11.61 -20.46 1.94
N LEU A 348 -10.80 -19.55 2.49
CA LEU A 348 -11.29 -18.32 3.14
C LEU A 348 -11.90 -17.33 2.13
N GLN A 349 -11.57 -17.48 0.83
CA GLN A 349 -12.05 -16.61 -0.25
C GLN A 349 -13.56 -16.74 -0.54
N CYS A 350 -14.23 -17.76 0.02
CA CYS A 350 -15.67 -17.95 -0.13
C CYS A 350 -16.45 -16.90 0.68
N SER A 351 -16.92 -15.84 0.01
CA SER A 351 -17.60 -14.68 0.60
C SER A 351 -19.05 -14.93 1.06
N LEU A 352 -19.39 -16.16 1.45
CA LEU A 352 -20.77 -16.52 1.82
C LEU A 352 -21.25 -15.72 3.04
N ALA A 353 -20.39 -15.53 4.04
CA ALA A 353 -20.73 -14.80 5.26
C ALA A 353 -21.02 -13.31 4.97
N HIS A 354 -20.11 -12.66 4.24
CA HIS A 354 -20.29 -11.29 3.74
C HIS A 354 -21.57 -11.14 2.89
N TYR A 355 -21.85 -12.11 2.02
CA TYR A 355 -23.06 -12.11 1.20
C TYR A 355 -24.34 -12.20 2.04
N ILE A 356 -24.40 -13.11 3.02
CA ILE A 356 -25.55 -13.26 3.92
C ILE A 356 -25.82 -11.94 4.70
N HIS A 357 -24.76 -11.24 5.14
CA HIS A 357 -24.89 -9.93 5.79
C HIS A 357 -25.37 -8.82 4.86
N GLY A 358 -24.85 -8.79 3.63
CA GLY A 358 -25.20 -7.82 2.58
C GLY A 358 -26.55 -8.03 1.90
N MET A 359 -27.25 -9.14 2.17
CA MET A 359 -28.54 -9.46 1.58
C MET A 359 -29.63 -8.46 1.99
N ASP A 360 -30.07 -7.60 1.08
CA ASP A 360 -31.16 -6.62 1.23
C ASP A 360 -32.57 -7.27 1.28
N LEU A 361 -32.69 -8.49 1.85
CA LEU A 361 -33.95 -9.23 1.96
C LEU A 361 -34.71 -8.86 3.24
N GLU A 362 -36.04 -9.06 3.20
CA GLU A 362 -36.90 -9.03 4.38
C GLU A 362 -36.25 -9.84 5.53
N ASN A 363 -36.09 -9.23 6.70
CA ASN A 363 -35.42 -9.79 7.89
C ASN A 363 -35.81 -11.24 8.23
N ALA A 364 -37.00 -11.70 7.83
CA ALA A 364 -37.46 -13.07 8.03
C ALA A 364 -36.71 -14.11 7.18
N LYS A 365 -36.39 -13.81 5.91
CA LYS A 365 -35.66 -14.75 5.04
C LYS A 365 -34.18 -14.85 5.43
N ARG A 366 -33.59 -13.73 5.85
CA ARG A 366 -32.21 -13.70 6.35
C ARG A 366 -32.04 -14.62 7.56
N LYS A 367 -32.93 -14.52 8.55
CA LYS A 367 -32.91 -15.39 9.74
C LYS A 367 -33.01 -16.88 9.43
N VAL A 368 -33.83 -17.27 8.44
CA VAL A 368 -33.94 -18.68 8.03
C VAL A 368 -32.62 -19.19 7.44
N VAL A 369 -31.92 -18.37 6.65
CA VAL A 369 -30.61 -18.71 6.08
C VAL A 369 -29.53 -18.74 7.18
N GLU A 370 -29.53 -17.76 8.09
CA GLU A 370 -28.64 -17.74 9.26
C GLU A 370 -28.80 -19.01 10.11
N GLU A 371 -30.05 -19.39 10.44
CA GLU A 371 -30.34 -20.62 11.21
C GLU A 371 -29.89 -21.90 10.48
N LEU A 372 -30.01 -21.93 9.15
CA LEU A 372 -29.59 -23.07 8.33
C LEU A 372 -28.07 -23.27 8.35
N PHE A 373 -27.30 -22.18 8.20
CA PHE A 373 -25.84 -22.23 8.15
C PHE A 373 -25.17 -22.12 9.54
N PHE A 374 -25.93 -21.85 10.60
CA PHE A 374 -25.41 -21.74 11.96
C PHE A 374 -24.52 -22.93 12.39
N PRO A 375 -24.91 -24.22 12.18
CA PRO A 375 -24.05 -25.34 12.55
C PRO A 375 -22.73 -25.37 11.78
N LEU A 376 -22.76 -24.94 10.52
CA LEU A 376 -21.59 -24.90 9.66
C LEU A 376 -20.59 -23.83 10.09
N PHE A 377 -21.05 -22.60 10.33
CA PHE A 377 -20.19 -21.52 10.83
C PHE A 377 -19.68 -21.80 12.25
N SER A 378 -20.48 -22.50 13.05
CA SER A 378 -20.04 -22.98 14.36
C SER A 378 -18.89 -23.98 14.21
N ALA A 379 -19.01 -24.99 13.35
CA ALA A 379 -17.93 -25.96 13.10
C ALA A 379 -16.71 -25.34 12.41
N LEU A 380 -16.91 -24.36 11.52
CA LEU A 380 -15.85 -23.59 10.90
C LEU A 380 -15.03 -22.84 11.95
N LEU A 381 -15.68 -22.18 12.91
CA LEU A 381 -14.97 -21.53 14.01
C LEU A 381 -14.07 -22.51 14.78
N ASP A 382 -14.54 -23.73 15.06
CA ASP A 382 -13.71 -24.74 15.73
C ASP A 382 -12.48 -25.14 14.90
N ALA A 383 -12.68 -25.35 13.59
CA ALA A 383 -11.60 -25.70 12.67
C ALA A 383 -10.57 -24.56 12.53
N LEU A 384 -11.03 -23.31 12.41
CA LEU A 384 -10.16 -22.13 12.33
C LEU A 384 -9.38 -21.92 13.63
N LEU A 385 -10.01 -22.08 14.80
CA LEU A 385 -9.33 -21.99 16.09
C LEU A 385 -8.25 -23.06 16.24
N LEU A 386 -8.49 -24.28 15.76
CA LEU A 386 -7.51 -25.35 15.75
C LEU A 386 -6.33 -25.02 14.82
N ARG A 387 -6.60 -24.58 13.59
CA ARG A 387 -5.54 -24.23 12.61
C ARG A 387 -4.78 -22.97 12.96
N ALA A 388 -5.39 -22.06 13.72
CA ALA A 388 -4.73 -20.86 14.20
C ALA A 388 -3.82 -21.11 15.41
N GLN A 389 -3.76 -22.32 15.98
CA GLN A 389 -2.88 -22.60 17.13
C GLN A 389 -1.40 -22.47 16.74
N VAL A 390 -0.62 -21.90 17.66
CA VAL A 390 0.84 -21.96 17.59
C VAL A 390 1.28 -23.26 18.25
N ASP A 391 2.10 -24.05 17.57
CA ASP A 391 2.57 -25.32 18.09
C ASP A 391 3.41 -25.14 19.36
N ASP A 392 3.21 -26.02 20.35
CA ASP A 392 4.00 -26.06 21.58
C ASP A 392 5.24 -26.96 21.37
N PRO A 393 6.47 -26.41 21.33
CA PRO A 393 7.68 -27.19 21.11
C PRO A 393 8.02 -28.10 22.29
N ALA A 394 7.24 -28.11 23.39
CA ALA A 394 7.39 -29.15 24.40
C ALA A 394 7.19 -30.58 23.83
N CYS A 395 6.59 -30.73 22.63
CA CYS A 395 6.53 -31.99 21.90
C CYS A 395 7.74 -32.30 21.01
N ASP A 396 8.44 -31.29 20.49
CA ASP A 396 9.58 -31.47 19.58
C ASP A 396 10.85 -30.88 20.20
N GLY A 397 11.75 -31.75 20.63
CA GLY A 397 12.92 -31.45 21.47
C GLY A 397 14.03 -30.59 20.85
N ASP A 398 13.68 -29.61 20.02
CA ASP A 398 14.63 -28.65 19.46
C ASP A 398 14.58 -27.31 20.19
N ASN A 399 15.74 -26.92 20.71
CA ASN A 399 15.93 -25.81 21.65
C ASN A 399 16.01 -24.45 20.92
N GLY A 400 15.22 -24.29 19.84
CA GLY A 400 15.19 -23.12 18.98
C GLY A 400 14.40 -21.96 19.58
N ALA A 401 14.72 -20.73 19.18
CA ALA A 401 13.92 -19.57 19.52
C ALA A 401 12.49 -19.74 18.97
N LEU A 402 11.49 -19.72 19.86
CA LEU A 402 10.09 -19.80 19.50
C LEU A 402 9.69 -18.61 18.63
N TYR A 403 9.32 -18.88 17.39
CA TYR A 403 8.78 -17.92 16.44
C TYR A 403 7.51 -18.50 15.82
N ILE A 404 6.53 -17.65 15.54
CA ILE A 404 5.30 -18.04 14.84
C ILE A 404 5.67 -18.18 13.36
N PRO A 405 5.48 -19.34 12.70
CA PRO A 405 5.80 -19.50 11.28
C PRO A 405 5.17 -18.41 10.42
N ASP A 406 5.90 -17.92 9.41
CA ASP A 406 5.41 -16.83 8.53
C ASP A 406 4.08 -17.20 7.85
N GLY A 407 3.88 -18.47 7.49
CA GLY A 407 2.62 -18.98 6.95
C GLY A 407 1.45 -18.86 7.94
N LEU A 408 1.67 -19.16 9.23
CA LEU A 408 0.66 -19.00 10.28
C LEU A 408 0.36 -17.51 10.55
N LEU A 409 1.39 -16.65 10.51
CA LEU A 409 1.20 -15.21 10.64
C LEU A 409 0.31 -14.68 9.50
N HIS A 410 0.59 -15.05 8.25
CA HIS A 410 -0.22 -14.65 7.11
C HIS A 410 -1.66 -15.16 7.23
N PHE A 411 -1.83 -16.44 7.57
CA PHE A 411 -3.15 -17.03 7.79
C PHE A 411 -3.93 -16.27 8.88
N ARG A 412 -3.32 -16.01 10.05
CA ARG A 412 -3.95 -15.24 11.13
C ARG A 412 -4.37 -13.83 10.71
N MET A 413 -3.59 -13.15 9.88
CA MET A 413 -3.97 -11.84 9.34
C MET A 413 -5.21 -11.95 8.44
N ASN A 414 -5.31 -12.99 7.62
CA ASN A 414 -6.46 -13.22 6.73
C ASN A 414 -7.73 -13.64 7.49
N LEU A 415 -7.62 -14.06 8.76
CA LEU A 415 -8.78 -14.45 9.59
C LEU A 415 -9.55 -13.27 10.19
N GLU A 416 -9.01 -12.06 10.21
CA GLU A 416 -9.63 -10.92 10.92
C GLU A 416 -11.06 -10.64 10.44
N GLU A 417 -11.24 -10.40 9.14
CA GLU A 417 -12.55 -10.12 8.55
C GLU A 417 -13.51 -11.32 8.70
N LEU A 418 -13.00 -12.54 8.50
CA LEU A 418 -13.82 -13.75 8.59
C LEU A 418 -14.31 -14.03 10.01
N LEU A 419 -13.47 -13.82 11.03
CA LEU A 419 -13.87 -14.00 12.43
C LEU A 419 -14.93 -12.96 12.83
N ILE A 420 -14.82 -11.73 12.32
CA ILE A 420 -15.84 -10.69 12.51
C ILE A 420 -17.16 -11.14 11.88
N ASP A 421 -17.15 -11.60 10.64
CA ASP A 421 -18.33 -12.09 9.93
C ASP A 421 -19.00 -13.28 10.65
N ILE A 422 -18.20 -14.26 11.09
CA ILE A 422 -18.67 -15.41 11.88
C ILE A 422 -19.26 -14.95 13.21
N CYS A 423 -18.63 -14.00 13.91
CA CYS A 423 -19.13 -13.45 15.17
C CYS A 423 -20.49 -12.77 14.99
N GLN A 424 -20.68 -12.02 13.90
CA GLN A 424 -21.96 -11.40 13.58
C GLN A 424 -23.04 -12.43 13.22
N LEU A 425 -22.71 -13.52 12.51
CA LEU A 425 -23.65 -14.58 12.15
C LEU A 425 -24.08 -15.45 13.33
N LEU A 426 -23.12 -15.85 14.18
CA LEU A 426 -23.41 -16.65 15.37
C LEU A 426 -24.05 -15.82 16.48
N GLY A 427 -23.84 -14.50 16.46
CA GLY A 427 -24.15 -13.58 17.53
C GLY A 427 -22.99 -13.46 18.54
N PRO A 428 -22.61 -12.25 19.00
CA PRO A 428 -21.43 -12.08 19.83
C PRO A 428 -21.50 -12.84 21.16
N ALA A 429 -22.70 -12.93 21.76
CA ALA A 429 -22.89 -13.71 22.99
C ALA A 429 -22.56 -15.20 22.83
N THR A 430 -23.03 -15.82 21.74
CA THR A 430 -22.79 -17.23 21.46
C THR A 430 -21.34 -17.47 21.05
N PHE A 431 -20.76 -16.56 20.26
CA PHE A 431 -19.35 -16.59 19.89
C PHE A 431 -18.43 -16.55 21.13
N VAL A 432 -18.63 -15.57 22.02
CA VAL A 432 -17.85 -15.42 23.27
C VAL A 432 -18.06 -16.62 24.19
N GLN A 433 -19.29 -17.10 24.35
CA GLN A 433 -19.56 -18.29 25.15
C GLN A 433 -18.79 -19.50 24.63
N LYS A 434 -18.75 -19.68 23.30
CA LYS A 434 -18.04 -20.78 22.66
C LYS A 434 -16.52 -20.69 22.84
N LEU A 435 -15.94 -19.48 22.79
CA LEU A 435 -14.53 -19.27 23.09
C LEU A 435 -14.16 -19.59 24.55
N PHE A 436 -15.09 -19.43 25.49
CA PHE A 436 -14.84 -19.80 26.89
C PHE A 436 -15.19 -21.25 27.24
N CYS A 437 -15.83 -22.00 26.34
CA CYS A 437 -16.07 -23.43 26.52
C CYS A 437 -14.74 -24.22 26.43
N GLY A 438 -14.42 -25.04 27.45
CA GLY A 438 -13.19 -25.87 27.42
C GLY A 438 -12.66 -26.42 28.75
N GLY A 439 -13.39 -26.33 29.87
CA GLY A 439 -12.99 -26.96 31.15
C GLY A 439 -11.81 -26.31 31.91
N TRP A 440 -11.01 -25.47 31.26
CA TRP A 440 -9.92 -24.66 31.81
C TRP A 440 -10.32 -23.61 32.88
N ALA A 441 -11.61 -23.39 33.11
CA ALA A 441 -12.12 -22.61 34.23
C ALA A 441 -12.17 -23.39 35.56
N SER A 442 -11.85 -24.70 35.54
CA SER A 442 -11.82 -25.57 36.72
C SER A 442 -10.38 -25.81 37.19
N VAL A 443 -10.20 -25.85 38.52
CA VAL A 443 -8.88 -25.87 39.19
C VAL A 443 -8.14 -27.21 39.05
N ASP A 444 -8.81 -28.26 38.57
CA ASP A 444 -8.32 -29.66 38.63
C ASP A 444 -7.76 -30.21 37.30
N HIS A 445 -7.64 -29.40 36.24
CA HIS A 445 -7.17 -29.84 34.92
C HIS A 445 -5.94 -29.06 34.41
N LEU A 446 -5.04 -29.75 33.69
CA LEU A 446 -3.93 -29.14 32.96
C LEU A 446 -4.50 -28.16 31.92
N ILE A 447 -4.06 -26.90 31.96
CA ILE A 447 -4.53 -25.84 31.06
C ILE A 447 -3.87 -26.04 29.67
N PRO A 448 -4.65 -26.20 28.58
CA PRO A 448 -4.13 -26.34 27.23
C PRO A 448 -3.73 -24.97 26.66
N TRP A 449 -2.51 -24.52 26.96
CA TRP A 449 -2.06 -23.15 26.65
C TRP A 449 -2.15 -22.77 25.17
N ALA A 450 -1.92 -23.69 24.23
CA ALA A 450 -2.06 -23.42 22.79
C ALA A 450 -3.50 -23.10 22.39
N GLU A 451 -4.45 -23.82 22.99
CA GLU A 451 -5.88 -23.58 22.80
C GLU A 451 -6.32 -22.26 23.45
N VAL A 452 -5.74 -21.92 24.61
CA VAL A 452 -5.96 -20.62 25.27
C VAL A 452 -5.51 -19.48 24.38
N GLU A 453 -4.29 -19.55 23.85
CA GLU A 453 -3.69 -18.48 23.06
C GLU A 453 -4.51 -18.19 21.79
N SER A 454 -4.87 -19.21 21.02
CA SER A 454 -5.66 -19.07 19.79
C SER A 454 -7.06 -18.50 20.05
N ARG A 455 -7.71 -18.87 21.16
CA ARG A 455 -9.00 -18.32 21.59
C ARG A 455 -8.90 -16.87 22.03
N MET A 456 -7.83 -16.48 22.73
CA MET A 456 -7.59 -15.08 23.09
C MET A 456 -7.30 -14.23 21.86
N PHE A 457 -6.53 -14.76 20.90
CA PHE A 457 -6.32 -14.15 19.60
C PHE A 457 -7.66 -13.89 18.89
N ALA A 458 -8.51 -14.92 18.75
CA ALA A 458 -9.82 -14.77 18.11
C ALA A 458 -10.75 -13.80 18.85
N LEU A 459 -10.72 -13.79 20.18
CA LEU A 459 -11.49 -12.84 21.00
C LEU A 459 -11.02 -11.39 20.76
N ASN A 460 -9.71 -11.16 20.64
CA ASN A 460 -9.15 -9.84 20.37
C ASN A 460 -9.58 -9.33 18.97
N MET A 461 -9.55 -10.18 17.94
CA MET A 461 -9.93 -9.82 16.57
C MET A 461 -11.37 -9.30 16.46
N VAL A 462 -12.30 -9.81 17.29
CA VAL A 462 -13.72 -9.43 17.25
C VAL A 462 -14.08 -8.37 18.28
N ALA A 463 -13.11 -7.74 18.96
CA ALA A 463 -13.36 -6.88 20.10
C ALA A 463 -14.34 -5.74 19.82
N GLU A 464 -14.16 -5.03 18.70
CA GLU A 464 -15.04 -3.91 18.33
C GLU A 464 -16.50 -4.36 18.12
N THR A 465 -16.70 -5.46 17.38
CA THR A 465 -18.02 -6.05 17.13
C THR A 465 -18.71 -6.46 18.42
N VAL A 466 -17.98 -7.07 19.35
CA VAL A 466 -18.51 -7.50 20.64
C VAL A 466 -18.87 -6.28 21.51
N LEU A 467 -18.02 -5.25 21.54
CA LEU A 467 -18.25 -4.04 22.34
C LEU A 467 -19.49 -3.24 21.88
N GLN A 468 -19.83 -3.29 20.59
CA GLN A 468 -21.02 -2.62 20.03
C GLN A 468 -22.36 -3.18 20.54
N GLU A 469 -22.42 -4.45 20.98
CA GLU A 469 -23.66 -5.07 21.51
C GLU A 469 -24.12 -4.43 22.83
N GLY A 470 -23.20 -3.78 23.56
CA GLY A 470 -23.49 -2.95 24.72
C GLY A 470 -23.79 -3.69 26.03
N ARG A 471 -23.81 -5.02 26.06
CA ARG A 471 -23.97 -5.83 27.29
C ARG A 471 -22.63 -6.44 27.72
N PRO A 472 -22.15 -6.20 28.96
CA PRO A 472 -20.89 -6.77 29.41
C PRO A 472 -21.01 -8.29 29.65
N PHE A 473 -20.03 -9.05 29.17
CA PHE A 473 -19.90 -10.49 29.42
C PHE A 473 -19.19 -10.77 30.74
N ASN A 474 -19.27 -12.03 31.20
CA ASN A 474 -18.52 -12.47 32.37
C ASN A 474 -17.06 -12.75 32.01
N PHE A 475 -16.17 -11.81 32.33
CA PHE A 475 -14.72 -11.92 32.11
C PHE A 475 -13.96 -12.60 33.27
N SER A 476 -14.64 -13.38 34.13
CA SER A 476 -13.98 -14.07 35.25
C SER A 476 -12.87 -15.02 34.81
N VAL A 477 -13.02 -15.67 33.64
CA VAL A 477 -12.00 -16.55 33.06
C VAL A 477 -10.73 -15.76 32.72
N ILE A 478 -10.86 -14.57 32.12
CA ILE A 478 -9.72 -13.71 31.81
C ILE A 478 -9.00 -13.28 33.10
N MET A 479 -9.74 -12.90 34.14
CA MET A 479 -9.14 -12.55 35.43
C MET A 479 -8.43 -13.73 36.10
N HIS A 480 -8.95 -14.95 35.93
CA HIS A 480 -8.28 -16.16 36.40
C HIS A 480 -6.93 -16.37 35.70
N LEU A 481 -6.90 -16.23 34.37
CA LEU A 481 -5.66 -16.30 33.57
C LEU A 481 -4.66 -15.22 33.97
N VAL A 482 -5.12 -13.97 34.11
CA VAL A 482 -4.31 -12.83 34.60
C VAL A 482 -3.65 -13.16 35.93
N THR A 483 -4.40 -13.76 36.86
CA THR A 483 -3.89 -14.15 38.18
C THR A 483 -2.84 -15.26 38.08
N ILE A 484 -3.11 -16.30 37.29
CA ILE A 484 -2.16 -17.41 37.09
C ILE A 484 -0.87 -16.90 36.44
N LEU A 485 -0.97 -16.17 35.33
CA LEU A 485 0.18 -15.69 34.58
C LEU A 485 1.04 -14.71 35.38
N SER A 486 0.40 -13.82 36.16
CA SER A 486 1.13 -12.87 37.03
C SER A 486 1.83 -13.54 38.21
N SER A 487 1.34 -14.70 38.66
CA SER A 487 1.94 -15.42 39.79
C SER A 487 3.19 -16.22 39.43
N ARG A 488 3.42 -16.45 38.12
CA ARG A 488 4.55 -17.24 37.61
C ARG A 488 5.85 -16.44 37.60
N THR A 489 6.95 -17.13 37.87
CA THR A 489 8.29 -16.53 37.83
C THR A 489 8.67 -16.13 36.38
N PRO A 490 9.58 -15.16 36.18
CA PRO A 490 10.02 -14.77 34.83
C PRO A 490 10.59 -15.93 34.01
N ASP A 491 11.23 -16.91 34.65
CA ASP A 491 11.77 -18.09 33.96
C ASP A 491 10.67 -19.06 33.50
N GLU A 492 9.58 -19.18 34.27
CA GLU A 492 8.41 -19.97 33.91
C GLU A 492 7.52 -19.31 32.85
N ARG A 493 7.70 -17.99 32.61
CA ARG A 493 6.95 -17.23 31.59
C ARG A 493 7.60 -17.25 30.21
N LYS A 494 8.85 -17.70 30.12
CA LYS A 494 9.57 -17.83 28.85
C LYS A 494 8.94 -18.89 27.95
N GLY A 495 9.24 -18.76 26.66
CA GLY A 495 8.78 -19.69 25.65
C GLY A 495 7.31 -19.47 25.27
N PHE A 496 6.54 -20.54 25.10
CA PHE A 496 5.18 -20.48 24.57
C PHE A 496 4.24 -19.59 25.41
N LEU A 497 4.44 -19.61 26.74
CA LEU A 497 3.66 -18.81 27.67
C LEU A 497 3.78 -17.30 27.45
N ALA A 498 4.86 -16.82 26.82
CA ALA A 498 5.01 -15.42 26.47
C ALA A 498 4.01 -14.98 25.37
N PHE A 499 3.69 -15.88 24.43
CA PHE A 499 2.65 -15.64 23.42
C PHE A 499 1.25 -15.65 24.05
N VAL A 500 0.98 -16.60 24.96
CA VAL A 500 -0.27 -16.60 25.74
C VAL A 500 -0.39 -15.27 26.51
N TYR A 501 0.69 -14.83 27.15
CA TYR A 501 0.73 -13.59 27.91
C TYR A 501 0.40 -12.39 27.03
N LYS A 502 1.00 -12.33 25.84
CA LYS A 502 0.71 -11.31 24.83
C LYS A 502 -0.78 -11.30 24.46
N SER A 503 -1.33 -12.45 24.04
CA SER A 503 -2.72 -12.58 23.60
C SER A 503 -3.72 -12.23 24.72
N VAL A 504 -3.45 -12.63 25.97
CA VAL A 504 -4.25 -12.21 27.14
C VAL A 504 -4.12 -10.70 27.38
N GLY A 505 -2.94 -10.12 27.22
CA GLY A 505 -2.71 -8.68 27.31
C GLY A 505 -3.50 -7.88 26.28
N GLU A 506 -3.54 -8.34 25.03
CA GLU A 506 -4.35 -7.74 23.97
C GLU A 506 -5.84 -7.75 24.32
N VAL A 507 -6.38 -8.88 24.79
CA VAL A 507 -7.76 -8.99 25.27
C VAL A 507 -8.01 -8.06 26.47
N VAL A 508 -7.11 -8.00 27.44
CA VAL A 508 -7.22 -7.09 28.60
C VAL A 508 -7.28 -5.64 28.15
N GLY A 509 -6.46 -5.24 27.16
CA GLY A 509 -6.50 -3.90 26.59
C GLY A 509 -7.82 -3.63 25.88
N SER A 510 -8.22 -4.50 24.96
CA SER A 510 -9.42 -4.34 24.13
C SER A 510 -10.73 -4.34 24.93
N TYR A 511 -10.81 -5.12 26.02
CA TYR A 511 -11.99 -5.19 26.90
C TYR A 511 -11.81 -4.46 28.24
N SER A 512 -10.81 -3.59 28.34
CA SER A 512 -10.44 -2.84 29.55
C SER A 512 -11.64 -2.19 30.24
N LYS A 513 -12.49 -1.45 29.53
CA LYS A 513 -13.75 -0.86 30.03
C LYS A 513 -14.66 -1.84 30.79
N TRP A 514 -14.83 -3.06 30.28
CA TRP A 514 -15.72 -4.06 30.87
C TRP A 514 -15.04 -4.80 32.03
N ILE A 515 -13.78 -5.20 31.87
CA ILE A 515 -13.02 -5.93 32.89
C ILE A 515 -12.82 -5.05 34.14
N SER A 516 -12.59 -3.77 33.92
CA SER A 516 -12.30 -2.78 34.97
C SER A 516 -13.53 -2.23 35.68
N SER A 517 -14.74 -2.61 35.25
CA SER A 517 -16.01 -2.27 35.92
C SER A 517 -16.07 -2.76 37.38
N SER A 518 -15.29 -3.80 37.72
CA SER A 518 -15.10 -4.27 39.09
C SER A 518 -13.78 -3.73 39.68
N PRO A 519 -13.80 -2.82 40.68
CA PRO A 519 -12.58 -2.21 41.22
C PRO A 519 -11.56 -3.20 41.80
N CYS A 520 -12.00 -4.38 42.24
CA CYS A 520 -11.12 -5.44 42.75
C CYS A 520 -10.14 -5.99 41.68
N ASN A 521 -10.43 -5.79 40.40
CA ASN A 521 -9.60 -6.28 39.30
C ASN A 521 -8.41 -5.37 38.99
N ILE A 522 -8.45 -4.09 39.39
CA ILE A 522 -7.47 -3.08 38.97
C ILE A 522 -6.05 -3.46 39.40
N ARG A 523 -5.84 -3.80 40.68
CA ARG A 523 -4.51 -4.12 41.19
C ARG A 523 -3.90 -5.37 40.52
N PRO A 524 -4.60 -6.51 40.39
CA PRO A 524 -4.11 -7.64 39.60
C PRO A 524 -3.75 -7.27 38.16
N LEU A 525 -4.54 -6.44 37.49
CA LEU A 525 -4.29 -6.01 36.11
C LEU A 525 -3.04 -5.12 35.99
N LEU A 526 -2.83 -4.21 36.95
CA LEU A 526 -1.62 -3.37 36.98
C LEU A 526 -0.36 -4.23 37.18
N LEU A 527 -0.42 -5.20 38.09
CA LEU A 527 0.70 -6.13 38.33
C LEU A 527 0.98 -7.03 37.12
N PHE A 528 -0.08 -7.49 36.45
CA PHE A 528 0.02 -8.22 35.18
C PHE A 528 0.75 -7.36 34.14
N CYS A 529 0.23 -6.18 33.82
CA CYS A 529 0.86 -5.30 32.83
C CYS A 529 2.32 -4.98 33.19
N ALA A 530 2.60 -4.68 34.46
CA ALA A 530 3.96 -4.43 34.93
C ALA A 530 4.92 -5.59 34.66
N SER A 531 4.47 -6.82 34.92
CA SER A 531 5.29 -8.01 34.72
C SER A 531 5.47 -8.37 33.23
N GLY A 532 4.46 -8.11 32.39
CA GLY A 532 4.55 -8.30 30.93
C GLY A 532 5.42 -7.26 30.23
N ILE A 533 5.40 -5.99 30.66
CA ILE A 533 6.24 -4.92 30.10
C ILE A 533 7.74 -5.26 30.24
N THR A 534 8.13 -6.02 31.26
CA THR A 534 9.54 -6.43 31.43
C THR A 534 10.03 -7.50 30.45
N GLU A 535 9.15 -8.14 29.69
CA GLU A 535 9.46 -9.22 28.75
C GLU A 535 9.30 -8.77 27.29
N SER A 536 10.14 -9.26 26.38
CA SER A 536 10.20 -8.74 25.00
C SER A 536 9.01 -9.08 24.10
N ILE A 537 8.31 -10.19 24.35
CA ILE A 537 7.20 -10.66 23.49
C ILE A 537 5.88 -9.96 23.88
N PRO A 538 5.45 -9.96 25.16
CA PRO A 538 4.20 -9.30 25.55
C PRO A 538 4.32 -7.79 25.80
N SER A 539 5.51 -7.18 25.72
CA SER A 539 5.72 -5.77 26.11
C SER A 539 4.78 -4.79 25.40
N ASN A 540 4.61 -4.91 24.08
CA ASN A 540 3.72 -4.05 23.31
C ASN A 540 2.25 -4.19 23.78
N ALA A 541 1.74 -5.43 23.82
CA ALA A 541 0.38 -5.72 24.24
C ALA A 541 0.10 -5.22 25.67
N CYS A 542 1.03 -5.43 26.60
CA CYS A 542 0.90 -4.98 27.98
C CYS A 542 1.02 -3.45 28.15
N SER A 543 1.86 -2.79 27.34
CA SER A 543 1.98 -1.32 27.34
C SER A 543 0.68 -0.67 26.84
N SER A 544 0.13 -1.17 25.73
CA SER A 544 -1.16 -0.74 25.18
C SER A 544 -2.32 -1.04 26.16
N ALA A 545 -2.32 -2.23 26.77
CA ALA A 545 -3.32 -2.59 27.77
C ALA A 545 -3.27 -1.68 29.01
N LEU A 546 -2.06 -1.38 29.50
CA LEU A 546 -1.88 -0.45 30.62
C LEU A 546 -2.44 0.93 30.29
N ARG A 547 -2.18 1.46 29.07
CA ARG A 547 -2.74 2.73 28.63
C ARG A 547 -4.26 2.72 28.60
N LYS A 548 -4.88 1.74 27.94
CA LYS A 548 -6.35 1.64 27.86
C LYS A 548 -6.99 1.50 29.25
N LEU A 549 -6.38 0.71 30.13
CA LEU A 549 -6.82 0.59 31.53
C LEU A 549 -6.76 1.93 32.27
N CYS A 550 -5.67 2.68 32.12
CA CYS A 550 -5.51 4.01 32.72
C CYS A 550 -6.50 5.05 32.15
N GLU A 551 -6.78 5.01 30.84
CA GLU A 551 -7.78 5.85 30.19
C GLU A 551 -9.20 5.58 30.74
N ASP A 552 -9.60 4.31 30.82
CA ASP A 552 -10.94 3.91 31.25
C ASP A 552 -11.18 4.01 32.77
N THR A 553 -10.12 3.88 33.58
CA THR A 553 -10.25 3.82 35.06
C THR A 553 -9.47 4.85 35.84
N SER A 554 -9.11 5.97 35.21
CA SER A 554 -8.39 7.09 35.84
C SER A 554 -8.96 7.52 37.20
N ALA A 555 -10.28 7.44 37.42
CA ALA A 555 -10.95 7.78 38.69
C ALA A 555 -10.88 6.67 39.77
N LEU A 556 -10.74 5.40 39.39
CA LEU A 556 -10.72 4.25 40.30
C LEU A 556 -9.29 3.88 40.73
N ILE A 557 -8.28 4.30 39.97
CA ILE A 557 -6.86 4.05 40.25
C ILE A 557 -6.30 4.96 41.37
N HIS A 558 -7.06 5.96 41.85
CA HIS A 558 -6.62 6.92 42.87
C HIS A 558 -6.22 6.36 44.24
N ASP A 559 -6.38 5.06 44.49
CA ASP A 559 -5.81 4.43 45.67
C ASP A 559 -4.27 4.57 45.67
N THR A 560 -3.72 5.10 46.76
CA THR A 560 -2.29 5.40 46.91
C THR A 560 -1.40 4.20 46.59
N GLN A 561 -1.87 2.98 46.88
CA GLN A 561 -1.12 1.75 46.57
C GLN A 561 -1.02 1.47 45.06
N ASN A 562 -2.08 1.75 44.30
CA ASN A 562 -2.09 1.55 42.85
C ASN A 562 -1.25 2.63 42.14
N LEU A 563 -1.27 3.86 42.65
CA LEU A 563 -0.41 4.94 42.16
C LEU A 563 1.08 4.63 42.36
N GLU A 564 1.49 4.08 43.52
CA GLU A 564 2.88 3.67 43.72
C GLU A 564 3.31 2.54 42.77
N ILE A 565 2.41 1.61 42.40
CA ILE A 565 2.71 0.59 41.38
C ILE A 565 2.99 1.26 40.03
N LEU A 566 2.16 2.22 39.60
CA LEU A 566 2.37 2.95 38.34
C LEU A 566 3.69 3.73 38.33
N ILE A 567 4.03 4.41 39.42
CA ILE A 567 5.31 5.13 39.52
C ILE A 567 6.49 4.16 39.54
N TRP A 568 6.36 3.01 40.19
CA TRP A 568 7.38 1.96 40.17
C TRP A 568 7.63 1.43 38.76
N ILE A 569 6.58 1.23 37.94
CA ILE A 569 6.71 0.87 36.53
C ILE A 569 7.49 1.96 35.78
N GLY A 570 7.13 3.23 35.96
CA GLY A 570 7.79 4.37 35.33
C GLY A 570 9.27 4.51 35.70
N GLU A 571 9.62 4.33 36.97
CA GLU A 571 11.02 4.34 37.45
C GLU A 571 11.83 3.16 36.89
N GLY A 572 11.16 2.05 36.57
CA GLY A 572 11.76 0.86 35.96
C GLY A 572 12.16 1.03 34.49
N LEU A 573 11.63 2.04 33.78
CA LEU A 573 11.80 2.21 32.33
C LEU A 573 13.25 2.43 31.88
N GLU A 574 14.13 2.91 32.75
CA GLU A 574 15.56 3.08 32.42
C GLU A 574 16.29 1.73 32.29
N LYS A 575 15.80 0.69 32.98
CA LYS A 575 16.39 -0.65 32.97
C LYS A 575 15.78 -1.56 31.90
N SER A 576 14.57 -1.26 31.45
CA SER A 576 13.87 -2.01 30.40
C SER A 576 14.30 -1.51 29.02
N ASN A 577 14.80 -2.41 28.17
CA ASN A 577 15.14 -2.10 26.78
C ASN A 577 13.90 -2.10 25.88
N LEU A 578 12.91 -1.26 26.18
CA LEU A 578 11.69 -1.13 25.38
C LEU A 578 11.95 -0.34 24.09
N PRO A 579 11.19 -0.61 23.01
CA PRO A 579 11.04 0.33 21.89
C PRO A 579 10.49 1.68 22.36
N LEU A 580 10.80 2.76 21.63
CA LEU A 580 10.39 4.12 22.02
C LEU A 580 8.87 4.30 22.07
N GLU A 581 8.14 3.65 21.16
CA GLU A 581 6.68 3.70 21.07
C GLU A 581 6.04 3.08 22.32
N GLU A 582 6.48 1.88 22.72
CA GLU A 582 5.97 1.18 23.92
C GLU A 582 6.28 1.96 25.20
N GLU A 583 7.47 2.56 25.29
CA GLU A 583 7.87 3.41 26.42
C GLU A 583 6.98 4.65 26.53
N GLU A 584 6.63 5.26 25.38
CA GLU A 584 5.70 6.39 25.30
C GLU A 584 4.28 5.99 25.74
N GLU A 585 3.76 4.83 25.33
CA GLU A 585 2.46 4.30 25.78
C GLU A 585 2.39 4.20 27.32
N VAL A 586 3.42 3.65 27.96
CA VAL A 586 3.49 3.51 29.42
C VAL A 586 3.54 4.88 30.12
N VAL A 587 4.39 5.80 29.63
CA VAL A 587 4.48 7.15 30.20
C VAL A 587 3.17 7.91 30.05
N SER A 588 2.50 7.74 28.92
CA SER A 588 1.19 8.33 28.62
C SER A 588 0.12 7.80 29.59
N ALA A 589 0.08 6.49 29.82
CA ALA A 589 -0.82 5.84 30.77
C ALA A 589 -0.67 6.40 32.20
N ILE A 590 0.58 6.49 32.67
CA ILE A 590 0.90 7.03 34.00
C ILE A 590 0.49 8.51 34.06
N THR A 591 0.83 9.30 33.04
CA THR A 591 0.55 10.73 32.99
C THR A 591 -0.96 11.02 33.02
N LEU A 592 -1.76 10.29 32.25
CA LEU A 592 -3.22 10.42 32.23
C LEU A 592 -3.81 10.14 33.62
N THR A 593 -3.35 9.09 34.29
CA THR A 593 -3.78 8.76 35.66
C THR A 593 -3.35 9.83 36.67
N LEU A 594 -2.15 10.41 36.52
CA LEU A 594 -1.68 11.50 37.39
C LEU A 594 -2.43 12.81 37.13
N SER A 595 -2.91 13.03 35.90
CA SER A 595 -3.64 14.24 35.51
C SER A 595 -5.01 14.35 36.17
N SER A 596 -5.66 13.22 36.45
CA SER A 596 -6.97 13.15 37.12
C SER A 596 -6.89 13.32 38.65
N ILE A 597 -5.69 13.36 39.24
CA ILE A 597 -5.49 13.51 40.69
C ILE A 597 -5.80 14.96 41.14
N SER A 598 -6.65 15.10 42.17
CA SER A 598 -7.02 16.40 42.74
C SER A 598 -5.93 17.05 43.62
N ASN A 599 -5.06 16.24 44.24
CA ASN A 599 -3.95 16.75 45.08
C ASN A 599 -2.79 17.28 44.21
N LYS A 600 -2.68 18.62 44.13
CA LYS A 600 -1.65 19.32 43.34
C LYS A 600 -0.21 18.98 43.78
N GLU A 601 0.05 18.76 45.07
CA GLU A 601 1.39 18.43 45.57
C GLU A 601 1.81 17.01 45.19
N LEU A 602 0.92 16.04 45.38
CA LEU A 602 1.17 14.65 44.98
C LEU A 602 1.36 14.52 43.47
N LYS A 603 0.55 15.22 42.67
CA LYS A 603 0.71 15.28 41.20
C LYS A 603 2.11 15.79 40.84
N LYS A 604 2.55 16.90 41.43
CA LYS A 604 3.88 17.48 41.19
C LYS A 604 5.01 16.54 41.60
N SER A 605 4.95 15.94 42.79
CA SER A 605 5.99 15.03 43.27
C SER A 605 6.08 13.76 42.43
N SER A 606 4.95 13.20 41.99
CA SER A 606 4.92 11.98 41.19
C SER A 606 5.42 12.21 39.76
N LEU A 607 5.07 13.34 39.13
CA LEU A 607 5.61 13.72 37.82
C LEU A 607 7.12 14.00 37.89
N ALA A 608 7.59 14.64 38.97
CA ALA A 608 9.01 14.84 39.20
C ALA A 608 9.77 13.51 39.38
N ARG A 609 9.20 12.54 40.10
CA ARG A 609 9.76 11.18 40.24
C ARG A 609 9.86 10.48 38.88
N LEU A 610 8.79 10.50 38.09
CA LEU A 610 8.73 9.87 36.76
C LEU A 610 9.81 10.42 35.81
N LEU A 611 10.04 11.73 35.83
CA LEU A 611 11.00 12.40 34.95
C LEU A 611 12.43 12.50 35.51
N SER A 612 12.65 12.10 36.76
CA SER A 612 13.95 12.29 37.45
C SER A 612 15.14 11.64 36.72
N SER A 613 14.99 10.40 36.26
CA SER A 613 15.99 9.69 35.47
C SER A 613 16.25 10.36 34.11
N SER A 614 15.19 10.90 33.51
CA SER A 614 15.24 11.61 32.23
C SER A 614 16.03 12.91 32.33
N TYR A 615 15.79 13.71 33.37
CA TYR A 615 16.58 14.91 33.65
C TYR A 615 18.04 14.56 33.91
N GLY A 616 18.30 13.56 34.74
CA GLY A 616 19.66 13.11 35.06
C GLY A 616 20.44 12.59 33.85
N ALA A 617 19.79 11.92 32.89
CA ALA A 617 20.43 11.45 31.66
C ALA A 617 20.91 12.62 30.77
N ILE A 618 20.08 13.65 30.62
CA ILE A 618 20.42 14.85 29.83
C ILE A 618 21.49 15.68 30.53
N GLU A 619 21.39 15.87 31.85
CA GLU A 619 22.40 16.59 32.63
C GLU A 619 23.78 15.93 32.55
N LYS A 620 23.83 14.60 32.70
CA LYS A 620 25.08 13.83 32.53
C LYS A 620 25.69 14.00 31.14
N LEU A 621 24.86 14.03 30.09
CA LEU A 621 25.33 14.26 28.72
C LEU A 621 25.92 15.68 28.58
N ILE A 622 25.23 16.70 29.08
CA ILE A 622 25.69 18.10 29.02
C ILE A 622 26.98 18.32 29.83
N ASP A 623 27.07 17.77 31.05
CA ASP A 623 28.23 17.97 31.91
C ASP A 623 29.48 17.25 31.39
N SER A 624 29.32 16.15 30.66
CA SER A 624 30.43 15.43 30.03
C SER A 624 31.16 16.21 28.93
N ASP A 625 30.51 17.20 28.32
CA ASP A 625 31.11 18.09 27.31
C ASP A 625 32.20 18.97 27.94
N LYS A 626 32.15 19.22 29.26
CA LYS A 626 33.17 19.97 29.99
C LYS A 626 34.46 19.17 30.22
N GLU A 627 34.36 17.84 30.24
CA GLU A 627 35.47 16.95 30.57
C GLU A 627 36.12 16.27 29.35
N LYS A 628 35.55 16.42 28.13
CA LYS A 628 35.98 15.78 26.85
C LYS A 628 36.10 14.25 26.86
N SER A 629 35.92 13.59 28.00
CA SER A 629 36.21 12.18 28.26
C SER A 629 35.22 11.21 27.63
N LEU A 630 33.93 11.57 27.50
CA LEU A 630 32.92 10.65 26.95
C LEU A 630 33.04 10.43 25.44
N ARG A 631 33.49 11.42 24.67
CA ARG A 631 33.70 11.27 23.22
C ARG A 631 34.86 10.31 22.88
N GLU A 632 35.75 10.06 23.82
CA GLU A 632 36.88 9.12 23.64
C GLU A 632 36.43 7.64 23.68
N ASN A 633 35.24 7.35 24.23
CA ASN A 633 34.63 6.02 24.23
C ASN A 633 33.30 6.01 23.46
N PRO A 634 33.31 5.61 22.17
CA PRO A 634 32.11 5.61 21.32
C PRO A 634 30.93 4.81 21.88
N ALA A 635 31.16 3.71 22.60
CA ALA A 635 30.10 2.87 23.14
C ALA A 635 29.39 3.56 24.33
N ALA A 636 30.17 4.13 25.26
CA ALA A 636 29.61 4.87 26.39
C ALA A 636 28.88 6.14 25.92
N TYR A 637 29.42 6.83 24.91
CA TYR A 637 28.78 7.99 24.31
C TYR A 637 27.44 7.65 23.65
N THR A 638 27.39 6.57 22.86
CA THR A 638 26.15 6.10 22.20
C THR A 638 25.09 5.73 23.23
N GLN A 639 25.47 5.05 24.32
CA GLN A 639 24.56 4.72 25.41
C GLN A 639 24.01 5.98 26.10
N ALA A 640 24.86 6.96 26.41
CA ALA A 640 24.43 8.22 27.02
C ALA A 640 23.49 9.01 26.08
N LEU A 641 23.80 9.03 24.78
CA LEU A 641 22.94 9.63 23.75
C LEU A 641 21.56 8.96 23.71
N ASN A 642 21.51 7.63 23.68
CA ASN A 642 20.25 6.88 23.66
C ASN A 642 19.40 7.12 24.91
N LEU A 643 20.03 7.20 26.09
CA LEU A 643 19.34 7.53 27.35
C LEU A 643 18.78 8.96 27.33
N ALA A 644 19.53 9.93 26.80
CA ALA A 644 19.07 11.31 26.64
C ALA A 644 17.91 11.43 25.63
N VAL A 645 18.01 10.72 24.50
CA VAL A 645 16.92 10.63 23.50
C VAL A 645 15.66 10.07 24.15
N ARG A 646 15.74 8.91 24.81
CA ARG A 646 14.61 8.32 25.57
C ARG A 646 14.04 9.30 26.58
N GLY A 647 14.90 9.95 27.37
CA GLY A 647 14.49 10.97 28.33
C GLY A 647 13.68 12.11 27.72
N LEU A 648 14.08 12.61 26.54
CA LEU A 648 13.32 13.64 25.80
C LEU A 648 11.97 13.11 25.30
N TYR A 649 11.91 11.86 24.81
CA TYR A 649 10.64 11.23 24.43
C TYR A 649 9.68 11.12 25.63
N ARG A 650 10.16 10.68 26.80
CA ARG A 650 9.37 10.63 28.05
C ARG A 650 8.84 12.02 28.44
N MET A 651 9.69 13.04 28.41
CA MET A 651 9.28 14.42 28.70
C MET A 651 8.21 14.91 27.72
N GLY A 652 8.41 14.67 26.43
CA GLY A 652 7.44 15.01 25.39
C GLY A 652 6.06 14.35 25.63
N ALA A 653 6.05 13.04 25.93
CA ALA A 653 4.83 12.30 26.24
C ALA A 653 4.09 12.86 27.46
N VAL A 654 4.82 13.20 28.54
CA VAL A 654 4.25 13.86 29.72
C VAL A 654 3.58 15.18 29.33
N PHE A 655 4.26 16.03 28.54
CA PHE A 655 3.63 17.27 28.09
C PHE A 655 2.39 17.01 27.24
N GLY A 656 2.45 16.10 26.25
CA GLY A 656 1.34 15.81 25.34
C GLY A 656 0.04 15.40 26.06
N HIS A 657 0.14 14.65 27.16
CA HIS A 657 -1.02 14.17 27.91
C HIS A 657 -1.44 15.05 29.09
N LEU A 658 -0.65 16.05 29.48
CA LEU A 658 -1.06 17.05 30.48
C LEU A 658 -1.97 18.14 29.91
N ALA A 659 -2.12 18.23 28.60
CA ALA A 659 -3.03 19.17 27.94
C ALA A 659 -4.49 18.72 28.07
N ALA A 660 -5.25 19.31 28.99
CA ALA A 660 -6.71 19.15 29.08
C ALA A 660 -7.44 20.29 28.33
N PRO A 661 -8.68 20.07 27.85
CA PRO A 661 -9.27 20.74 26.69
C PRO A 661 -9.59 22.21 26.93
N LEU A 662 -9.74 22.98 25.83
CA LEU A 662 -10.21 24.37 25.74
C LEU A 662 -11.52 24.61 26.52
N ALA A 663 -11.45 24.66 27.84
CA ALA A 663 -12.53 25.03 28.73
C ALA A 663 -12.06 26.22 29.57
N THR A 664 -12.35 27.40 29.02
CA THR A 664 -12.60 28.67 29.74
C THR A 664 -11.74 29.00 30.97
N ASP A 665 -10.82 29.95 30.80
CA ASP A 665 -10.48 31.02 31.75
C ASP A 665 -10.06 30.66 33.19
N GLN A 666 -9.64 29.42 33.50
CA GLN A 666 -8.97 29.13 34.77
C GLN A 666 -7.44 29.13 34.62
N VAL A 667 -6.86 30.24 35.05
CA VAL A 667 -5.43 30.62 35.07
C VAL A 667 -4.58 29.77 36.05
N GLU A 668 -4.92 28.52 36.35
CA GLU A 668 -4.24 27.77 37.43
C GLU A 668 -3.77 26.35 37.09
N ASP A 669 -2.98 26.14 36.03
CA ASP A 669 -2.11 24.95 35.96
C ASP A 669 -0.65 25.26 36.29
N ASP A 670 -0.39 25.51 37.57
CA ASP A 670 0.96 25.63 38.15
C ASP A 670 1.88 24.44 37.82
N THR A 671 1.31 23.29 37.48
CA THR A 671 2.07 22.06 37.21
C THR A 671 2.89 22.19 35.92
N ILE A 672 2.26 22.67 34.84
CA ILE A 672 2.92 22.86 33.54
C ILE A 672 3.99 23.94 33.67
N LEU A 673 3.72 25.02 34.39
CA LEU A 673 4.70 26.08 34.66
C LEU A 673 5.94 25.59 35.40
N VAL A 674 5.77 24.74 36.42
CA VAL A 674 6.89 24.14 37.16
C VAL A 674 7.71 23.21 36.26
N LEU A 675 7.04 22.37 35.47
CA LEU A 675 7.71 21.46 34.53
C LEU A 675 8.47 22.23 33.44
N LEU A 676 7.86 23.24 32.84
CA LEU A 676 8.53 24.15 31.89
C LEU A 676 9.73 24.85 32.50
N GLY A 677 9.62 25.26 33.78
CA GLY A 677 10.69 25.92 34.52
C GLY A 677 11.95 25.07 34.68
N VAL A 678 11.83 23.73 34.64
CA VAL A 678 12.95 22.78 34.63
C VAL A 678 13.33 22.40 33.21
N PHE A 679 12.35 22.12 32.36
CA PHE A 679 12.52 21.62 30.99
C PHE A 679 13.26 22.61 30.08
N TRP A 680 12.80 23.87 30.00
CA TRP A 680 13.39 24.83 29.07
C TRP A 680 14.87 25.13 29.36
N PRO A 681 15.31 25.41 30.60
CA PRO A 681 16.72 25.63 30.88
C PRO A 681 17.62 24.44 30.55
N LEU A 682 17.13 23.21 30.70
CA LEU A 682 17.85 22.00 30.29
C LEU A 682 17.97 21.93 28.77
N LEU A 683 16.87 22.15 28.05
CA LEU A 683 16.84 22.12 26.60
C LEU A 683 17.68 23.26 25.97
N GLU A 684 17.66 24.46 26.56
CA GLU A 684 18.48 25.60 26.12
C GLU A 684 19.97 25.31 26.25
N LYS A 685 20.39 24.63 27.32
CA LYS A 685 21.78 24.15 27.47
C LYS A 685 22.11 23.07 26.45
N LEU A 686 21.18 22.14 26.21
CA LEU A 686 21.34 21.04 25.27
C LEU A 686 21.50 21.56 23.83
N PHE A 687 20.67 22.51 23.39
CA PHE A 687 20.77 23.13 22.07
C PHE A 687 22.06 23.94 21.85
N ARG A 688 22.74 24.35 22.92
CA ARG A 688 24.06 25.00 22.84
C ARG A 688 25.23 24.02 22.85
N SER A 689 24.95 22.74 23.13
CA SER A 689 25.98 21.70 23.22
C SER A 689 26.41 21.21 21.84
N SER A 690 27.60 20.63 21.79
CA SER A 690 28.14 20.01 20.59
C SER A 690 27.41 18.71 20.18
N HIS A 691 26.53 18.19 21.03
CA HIS A 691 25.80 16.93 20.82
C HIS A 691 24.64 17.04 19.83
N MET A 692 24.20 18.26 19.49
CA MET A 692 23.14 18.53 18.50
C MET A 692 23.52 18.17 17.06
N GLU A 693 24.78 17.81 16.81
CA GLU A 693 25.21 17.18 15.57
C GLU A 693 24.51 15.82 15.34
N SER A 694 24.07 15.15 16.41
CA SER A 694 23.26 13.93 16.29
C SER A 694 21.83 14.26 15.86
N GLY A 695 21.46 13.83 14.65
CA GLY A 695 20.10 14.01 14.12
C GLY A 695 19.01 13.41 15.02
N SER A 696 19.25 12.24 15.63
CA SER A 696 18.27 11.58 16.52
C SER A 696 18.01 12.36 17.81
N LEU A 697 19.04 12.99 18.37
CA LEU A 697 18.93 13.83 19.56
C LEU A 697 18.23 15.15 19.23
N SER A 698 18.60 15.78 18.12
CA SER A 698 17.98 17.01 17.63
C SER A 698 16.50 16.80 17.30
N ALA A 699 16.14 15.69 16.68
CA ALA A 699 14.76 15.31 16.42
C ALA A 699 13.96 15.10 17.74
N ALA A 700 14.52 14.37 18.72
CA ALA A 700 13.87 14.16 20.02
C ALA A 700 13.70 15.47 20.81
N ALA A 701 14.68 16.35 20.77
CA ALA A 701 14.64 17.67 21.38
C ALA A 701 13.55 18.55 20.75
N CYS A 702 13.47 18.57 19.41
CA CYS A 702 12.46 19.32 18.68
C CYS A 702 11.05 18.75 18.89
N ARG A 703 10.90 17.42 18.94
CA ARG A 703 9.62 16.75 19.21
C ARG A 703 9.10 17.08 20.62
N SER A 704 9.94 16.89 21.64
CA SER A 704 9.56 17.17 23.03
C SER A 704 9.22 18.65 23.25
N LEU A 705 9.96 19.56 22.62
CA LEU A 705 9.66 20.99 22.59
C LEU A 705 8.31 21.28 21.94
N SER A 706 8.02 20.66 20.80
CA SER A 706 6.76 20.85 20.08
C SER A 706 5.55 20.43 20.90
N LEU A 707 5.63 19.26 21.57
CA LEU A 707 4.60 18.79 22.49
C LEU A 707 4.45 19.73 23.70
N ALA A 708 5.56 20.22 24.26
CA ALA A 708 5.54 21.20 25.33
C ALA A 708 4.85 22.51 24.92
N ILE A 709 5.08 22.99 23.69
CA ILE A 709 4.44 24.20 23.15
C ILE A 709 2.92 24.04 23.07
N HIS A 710 2.44 22.98 22.42
CA HIS A 710 1.00 22.71 22.29
C HIS A 710 0.31 22.64 23.65
N SER A 711 0.92 21.96 24.62
CA SER A 711 0.31 21.76 25.93
C SER A 711 0.35 22.99 26.85
N SER A 712 1.30 23.90 26.62
CA SER A 712 1.54 25.04 27.52
C SER A 712 0.77 26.30 27.15
N GLY A 713 0.30 26.41 25.90
CA GLY A 713 -0.45 27.57 25.41
C GLY A 713 0.21 28.90 25.78
N GLN A 714 -0.56 29.81 26.41
CA GLN A 714 -0.09 31.15 26.76
C GLN A 714 1.11 31.18 27.72
N HIS A 715 1.32 30.14 28.52
CA HIS A 715 2.45 30.08 29.47
C HIS A 715 3.82 30.05 28.77
N PHE A 716 3.86 29.66 27.49
CA PHE A 716 5.09 29.56 26.71
C PHE A 716 5.54 30.91 26.07
N LEU A 717 4.67 31.93 26.05
CA LEU A 717 4.89 33.20 25.34
C LEU A 717 6.19 33.93 25.75
N LYS A 718 6.58 33.84 27.03
CA LYS A 718 7.81 34.50 27.53
C LYS A 718 9.09 33.84 27.01
N LEU A 719 9.03 32.58 26.58
CA LEU A 719 10.17 31.81 26.07
C LEU A 719 10.29 31.90 24.54
N LEU A 720 9.21 32.30 23.86
CA LEU A 720 9.08 32.32 22.40
C LEU A 720 10.28 32.99 21.67
N PRO A 721 10.77 34.18 22.06
CA PRO A 721 11.94 34.78 21.41
C PRO A 721 13.19 33.92 21.49
N LYS A 722 13.46 33.32 22.66
CA LYS A 722 14.63 32.46 22.84
C LYS A 722 14.50 31.16 22.06
N VAL A 723 13.29 30.60 21.99
CA VAL A 723 13.00 29.35 21.29
C VAL A 723 13.24 29.50 19.79
N LEU A 724 12.62 30.51 19.16
CA LEU A 724 12.79 30.75 17.72
C LEU A 724 14.23 31.12 17.35
N ASP A 725 14.90 31.89 18.20
CA ASP A 725 16.33 32.20 18.02
C ASP A 725 17.19 30.93 18.09
N CYS A 726 16.88 30.03 19.02
CA CYS A 726 17.59 28.77 19.19
C CYS A 726 17.36 27.79 18.03
N LEU A 727 16.11 27.62 17.58
CA LEU A 727 15.75 26.74 16.45
C LEU A 727 16.39 27.23 15.15
N SER A 728 16.27 28.53 14.85
CA SER A 728 16.86 29.11 13.64
C SER A 728 18.38 29.09 13.65
N SER A 729 19.02 29.36 14.79
CA SER A 729 20.49 29.30 14.92
C SER A 729 21.02 27.88 14.78
N ASN A 730 20.35 26.88 15.37
CA ASN A 730 20.75 25.48 15.25
C ASN A 730 20.57 24.96 13.83
N PHE A 731 19.50 25.35 13.13
CA PHE A 731 19.33 24.97 11.72
C PHE A 731 20.44 25.54 10.83
N LEU A 732 20.91 26.76 11.09
CA LEU A 732 22.05 27.34 10.34
C LEU A 732 23.35 26.56 10.55
N LEU A 733 23.54 25.96 11.74
CA LEU A 733 24.69 25.11 12.07
C LEU A 733 24.53 23.68 11.48
N PHE A 734 23.33 23.10 11.56
CA PHE A 734 23.03 21.73 11.16
C PHE A 734 21.94 21.71 10.09
N GLN A 735 22.31 22.07 8.87
CA GLN A 735 21.38 22.36 7.77
C GLN A 735 20.65 21.14 7.19
N SER A 736 21.07 19.92 7.55
CA SER A 736 20.40 18.67 7.23
C SER A 736 19.30 18.29 8.23
N HIS A 737 19.20 18.98 9.38
CA HIS A 737 18.23 18.65 10.43
C HIS A 737 16.94 19.44 10.23
N GLU A 738 16.00 18.86 9.48
CA GLU A 738 14.71 19.48 9.16
C GLU A 738 13.78 19.62 10.39
N CYS A 739 14.05 18.87 11.46
CA CYS A 739 13.28 18.90 12.70
C CYS A 739 13.18 20.30 13.33
N TYR A 740 14.19 21.17 13.15
CA TYR A 740 14.16 22.55 13.63
C TYR A 740 13.12 23.40 12.90
N VAL A 741 13.00 23.20 11.58
CA VAL A 741 12.02 23.89 10.75
C VAL A 741 10.61 23.39 11.08
N ARG A 742 10.44 22.08 11.26
CA ARG A 742 9.17 21.46 11.69
C ARG A 742 8.72 21.99 13.06
N ALA A 743 9.61 22.06 14.05
CA ALA A 743 9.30 22.61 15.37
C ALA A 743 8.96 24.11 15.32
N ALA A 744 9.65 24.90 14.48
CA ALA A 744 9.32 26.30 14.30
C ALA A 744 7.96 26.50 13.61
N ALA A 745 7.54 25.57 12.75
CA ALA A 745 6.21 25.61 12.14
C ALA A 745 5.12 25.49 13.21
N ILE A 746 5.29 24.58 14.17
CA ILE A 746 4.38 24.41 15.31
C ILE A 746 4.32 25.67 16.18
N VAL A 747 5.46 26.32 16.42
CA VAL A 747 5.51 27.60 17.12
C VAL A 747 4.67 28.68 16.40
N VAL A 748 4.80 28.76 15.07
CA VAL A 748 4.05 29.71 14.25
C VAL A 748 2.56 29.34 14.16
N GLU A 749 2.24 28.04 14.18
CA GLU A 749 0.85 27.58 14.23
C GLU A 749 0.12 28.07 15.47
N GLU A 750 0.74 27.88 16.64
CA GLU A 750 0.15 28.22 17.94
C GLU A 750 0.14 29.74 18.20
N PHE A 751 1.25 30.44 17.91
CA PHE A 751 1.43 31.84 18.34
C PHE A 751 1.50 32.85 17.19
N GLY A 752 1.49 32.40 15.94
CA GLY A 752 1.68 33.26 14.77
C GLY A 752 0.66 34.37 14.66
N HIS A 753 -0.56 34.17 15.17
CA HIS A 753 -1.67 35.13 15.14
C HIS A 753 -1.44 36.39 16.00
N ARG A 754 -0.40 36.41 16.85
CA ARG A 754 -0.08 37.53 17.74
C ARG A 754 0.81 38.55 17.03
N GLU A 755 0.27 39.74 16.77
CA GLU A 755 0.97 40.83 16.07
C GLU A 755 2.30 41.23 16.72
N GLU A 756 2.40 41.17 18.06
CA GLU A 756 3.60 41.51 18.84
C GLU A 756 4.84 40.71 18.44
N TYR A 757 4.67 39.49 17.94
CA TYR A 757 5.76 38.60 17.53
C TYR A 757 5.96 38.54 16.02
N GLY A 758 5.24 39.36 15.24
CA GLY A 758 5.32 39.34 13.78
C GLY A 758 6.74 39.57 13.24
N SER A 759 7.48 40.53 13.81
CA SER A 759 8.87 40.80 13.42
C SER A 759 9.81 39.62 13.70
N LEU A 760 9.59 38.91 14.81
CA LEU A 760 10.34 37.72 15.18
C LEU A 760 10.06 36.57 14.21
N CYS A 761 8.79 36.33 13.85
CA CYS A 761 8.41 35.32 12.86
C CYS A 761 9.03 35.62 11.49
N ILE A 762 9.02 36.88 11.04
CA ILE A 762 9.69 37.30 9.79
C ILE A 762 11.19 37.03 9.86
N SER A 763 11.87 37.42 10.94
CA SER A 763 13.32 37.20 11.09
C SER A 763 13.69 35.71 11.10
N THR A 764 12.82 34.87 11.66
CA THR A 764 13.01 33.41 11.68
C THR A 764 12.83 32.84 10.27
N PHE A 765 11.80 33.29 9.55
CA PHE A 765 11.55 32.90 8.17
C PHE A 765 12.71 33.31 7.23
N GLU A 766 13.26 34.51 7.44
CA GLU A 766 14.44 34.99 6.71
C GLU A 766 15.64 34.07 6.96
N ARG A 767 15.94 33.73 8.22
CA ARG A 767 17.05 32.82 8.56
C ARG A 767 16.92 31.46 7.89
N PHE A 768 15.75 30.82 7.96
CA PHE A 768 15.52 29.53 7.29
C PHE A 768 15.66 29.63 5.77
N THR A 769 15.09 30.67 5.17
CA THR A 769 15.13 30.89 3.72
C THR A 769 16.54 31.20 3.22
N SER A 770 17.36 31.86 4.05
CA SER A 770 18.76 32.19 3.75
C SER A 770 19.75 31.04 3.95
N ALA A 771 19.34 29.93 4.58
CA ALA A 771 20.20 28.78 4.82
C ALA A 771 20.65 28.15 3.49
N ALA A 772 21.90 27.67 3.43
CA ALA A 772 22.48 27.17 2.18
C ALA A 772 21.70 25.95 1.64
N SER A 773 21.27 25.02 2.50
CA SER A 773 20.46 23.85 2.13
C SER A 773 19.12 24.24 1.48
N VAL A 774 18.38 25.17 2.09
CA VAL A 774 17.11 25.66 1.52
C VAL A 774 17.37 26.46 0.24
N SER A 775 18.42 27.28 0.19
CA SER A 775 18.78 28.06 -0.99
C SER A 775 19.11 27.16 -2.19
N ALA A 776 19.73 26.00 -1.95
CA ALA A 776 20.12 25.01 -2.95
C ALA A 776 18.95 24.27 -3.60
N LEU A 777 17.74 24.32 -3.02
CA LEU A 777 16.50 23.79 -3.62
C LEU A 777 16.08 24.62 -4.85
N ASN A 778 16.79 24.45 -5.97
CA ASN A 778 16.60 25.21 -7.21
C ASN A 778 16.29 24.34 -8.44
N SER A 779 16.27 23.02 -8.27
CA SER A 779 15.99 22.04 -9.33
C SER A 779 15.21 20.85 -8.76
N SER A 780 14.45 20.17 -9.62
CA SER A 780 13.67 18.99 -9.24
C SER A 780 14.54 17.87 -8.66
N TYR A 781 15.72 17.67 -9.25
CA TYR A 781 16.68 16.65 -8.81
C TYR A 781 17.15 16.84 -7.37
N ILE A 782 17.46 18.08 -6.96
CA ILE A 782 17.88 18.37 -5.59
C ILE A 782 16.71 18.20 -4.62
N CYS A 783 15.50 18.57 -5.03
CA CYS A 783 14.30 18.31 -4.23
C CYS A 783 14.04 16.81 -4.01
N ASP A 784 14.33 15.97 -5.02
CA ASP A 784 14.22 14.52 -4.90
C ASP A 784 15.31 13.91 -3.99
N GLN A 785 16.47 14.56 -3.84
CA GLN A 785 17.53 14.12 -2.93
C GLN A 785 17.24 14.45 -1.45
N GLU A 786 16.52 15.55 -1.18
CA GLU A 786 16.24 16.04 0.17
C GLU A 786 14.71 16.24 0.40
N PRO A 787 13.91 15.17 0.29
CA PRO A 787 12.45 15.25 0.33
C PRO A 787 11.90 15.75 1.68
N ASP A 788 12.52 15.33 2.79
CA ASP A 788 12.12 15.70 4.15
C ASP A 788 12.30 17.20 4.43
N LEU A 789 13.40 17.78 3.95
CA LEU A 789 13.68 19.21 4.09
C LEU A 789 12.71 20.05 3.25
N VAL A 790 12.41 19.61 2.03
CA VAL A 790 11.40 20.24 1.17
C VAL A 790 10.04 20.26 1.87
N GLU A 791 9.61 19.13 2.42
CA GLU A 791 8.36 19.02 3.15
C GLU A 791 8.34 19.91 4.40
N ALA A 792 9.40 19.91 5.19
CA ALA A 792 9.50 20.74 6.39
C ALA A 792 9.40 22.25 6.06
N TYR A 793 10.13 22.72 5.05
CA TYR A 793 10.12 24.13 4.64
C TYR A 793 8.78 24.55 4.02
N THR A 794 8.20 23.71 3.16
CA THR A 794 6.88 23.98 2.56
C THR A 794 5.75 23.94 3.61
N CYS A 795 5.85 23.08 4.62
CA CYS A 795 4.95 23.06 5.76
C CYS A 795 5.08 24.34 6.60
N PHE A 796 6.30 24.73 6.97
CA PHE A 796 6.55 25.97 7.72
C PHE A 796 5.98 27.21 7.01
N THR A 797 6.27 27.35 5.72
CA THR A 797 5.80 28.49 4.91
C THR A 797 4.27 28.49 4.79
N SER A 798 3.64 27.33 4.63
CA SER A 798 2.19 27.17 4.59
C SER A 798 1.54 27.62 5.90
N THR A 799 2.08 27.16 7.02
CA THR A 799 1.64 27.53 8.36
C THR A 799 1.84 29.02 8.65
N PHE A 800 2.96 29.61 8.21
CA PHE A 800 3.19 31.05 8.32
C PHE A 800 2.13 31.87 7.58
N VAL A 801 1.81 31.51 6.33
CA VAL A 801 0.79 32.21 5.54
C VAL A 801 -0.62 32.04 6.14
N ARG A 802 -0.91 30.88 6.75
CA ARG A 802 -2.21 30.59 7.36
C ARG A 802 -2.41 31.25 8.72
N CYS A 803 -1.38 31.27 9.57
CA CYS A 803 -1.52 31.61 10.97
C CYS A 803 -1.07 33.03 11.33
N CYS A 804 -0.20 33.69 10.55
CA CYS A 804 0.26 35.05 10.84
C CYS A 804 -0.74 36.13 10.37
N PRO A 805 -0.79 37.31 11.04
CA PRO A 805 -1.57 38.46 10.60
C PRO A 805 -1.22 38.87 9.17
N LYS A 806 -2.22 39.36 8.43
CA LYS A 806 -2.08 39.69 7.01
C LYS A 806 -1.00 40.74 6.76
N GLU A 807 -0.80 41.67 7.70
CA GLU A 807 0.22 42.71 7.68
C GLU A 807 1.64 42.11 7.79
N VAL A 808 1.81 41.10 8.65
CA VAL A 808 3.09 40.39 8.85
C VAL A 808 3.44 39.58 7.61
N VAL A 809 2.46 38.88 7.04
CA VAL A 809 2.66 38.12 5.81
C VAL A 809 2.96 39.06 4.63
N ALA A 810 2.25 40.18 4.52
CA ALA A 810 2.53 41.20 3.49
C ALA A 810 3.95 41.79 3.60
N ALA A 811 4.44 42.02 4.82
CA ALA A 811 5.82 42.50 5.05
C ALA A 811 6.90 41.49 4.61
N SER A 812 6.56 40.20 4.50
CA SER A 812 7.47 39.12 4.08
C SER A 812 7.49 38.83 2.57
N GLY A 813 7.03 39.77 1.74
CA GLY A 813 6.79 39.55 0.30
C GLY A 813 7.96 38.98 -0.50
N SER A 814 9.20 39.39 -0.25
CA SER A 814 10.40 38.85 -0.92
C SER A 814 10.70 37.40 -0.54
N LEU A 815 10.45 37.02 0.71
CA LEU A 815 10.62 35.66 1.20
C LEU A 815 9.56 34.74 0.60
N LEU A 816 8.31 35.22 0.54
CA LEU A 816 7.22 34.51 -0.12
C LEU A 816 7.51 34.30 -1.61
N GLU A 817 8.05 35.29 -2.31
CA GLU A 817 8.43 35.15 -3.71
C GLU A 817 9.40 33.97 -3.92
N LEU A 818 10.43 33.86 -3.08
CA LEU A 818 11.38 32.76 -3.14
C LEU A 818 10.74 31.41 -2.78
N SER A 819 9.91 31.37 -1.74
CA SER A 819 9.19 30.14 -1.35
C SER A 819 8.22 29.67 -2.43
N PHE A 820 7.54 30.59 -3.13
CA PHE A 820 6.66 30.27 -4.25
C PHE A 820 7.41 29.64 -5.42
N GLN A 821 8.58 30.18 -5.77
CA GLN A 821 9.45 29.60 -6.81
C GLN A 821 9.93 28.20 -6.43
N LYS A 822 10.35 28.01 -5.17
CA LYS A 822 10.79 26.70 -4.65
C LYS A 822 9.65 25.68 -4.64
N ALA A 823 8.46 26.09 -4.20
CA ALA A 823 7.29 25.23 -4.19
C ALA A 823 6.84 24.85 -5.61
N ALA A 824 6.98 25.75 -6.59
CA ALA A 824 6.73 25.43 -8.00
C ALA A 824 7.62 24.28 -8.47
N ILE A 825 8.92 24.33 -8.16
CA ILE A 825 9.87 23.26 -8.49
C ILE A 825 9.46 21.96 -7.78
N CYS A 826 9.00 22.02 -6.54
CA CYS A 826 8.59 20.83 -5.78
C CYS A 826 7.33 20.13 -6.34
N CYS A 827 6.53 20.80 -7.18
CA CYS A 827 5.40 20.16 -7.86
C CYS A 827 5.82 18.98 -8.76
N THR A 828 7.05 18.97 -9.27
CA THR A 828 7.56 17.85 -10.08
C THR A 828 8.10 16.69 -9.23
N ALA A 829 8.41 16.94 -7.95
CA ALA A 829 9.15 16.05 -7.03
C ALA A 829 8.24 15.23 -6.07
N MET A 830 6.92 15.14 -6.30
CA MET A 830 5.92 14.42 -5.48
C MET A 830 5.47 15.07 -4.14
N HIS A 831 6.04 16.20 -3.70
CA HIS A 831 5.75 16.78 -2.38
C HIS A 831 4.57 17.78 -2.34
N ARG A 832 3.85 17.82 -1.22
CA ARG A 832 2.46 18.31 -1.11
C ARG A 832 2.35 19.71 -0.45
N GLY A 833 1.42 20.55 -0.92
CA GLY A 833 0.60 21.40 -0.02
C GLY A 833 0.74 22.93 -0.07
N PHE A 834 1.94 23.52 -0.21
CA PHE A 834 2.12 24.97 0.01
C PHE A 834 1.40 25.88 -1.00
N LEU A 835 1.48 25.57 -2.29
CA LEU A 835 0.91 26.41 -3.36
C LEU A 835 -0.61 26.52 -3.26
N GLU A 836 -1.28 25.41 -2.96
CA GLU A 836 -2.73 25.36 -2.80
C GLU A 836 -3.21 26.18 -1.60
N VAL A 837 -2.54 26.07 -0.45
CA VAL A 837 -2.88 26.82 0.77
C VAL A 837 -2.63 28.32 0.57
N SER A 838 -1.51 28.69 -0.05
CA SER A 838 -1.20 30.10 -0.31
C SER A 838 -2.20 30.75 -1.26
N LEU A 839 -2.58 30.06 -2.35
CA LEU A 839 -3.60 30.55 -3.29
C LEU A 839 -5.00 30.63 -2.65
N THR A 840 -5.33 29.71 -1.73
CA THR A 840 -6.60 29.71 -1.00
C THR A 840 -6.72 30.89 -0.03
N SER A 841 -5.66 31.15 0.75
CA SER A 841 -5.57 32.32 1.65
C SER A 841 -5.71 33.65 0.89
N MET A 842 -5.11 33.74 -0.29
CA MET A 842 -5.29 34.90 -1.18
C MET A 842 -6.75 35.10 -1.60
N LEU A 843 -7.42 34.01 -1.99
CA LEU A 843 -8.83 34.01 -2.42
C LEU A 843 -9.83 34.27 -1.26
N GLU A 844 -9.42 34.23 0.00
CA GLU A 844 -10.28 34.58 1.15
C GLU A 844 -10.28 36.09 1.46
N SER A 845 -9.30 36.84 0.95
CA SER A 845 -9.09 38.27 1.25
C SER A 845 -9.81 39.26 0.31
N ILE A 846 -10.84 38.80 -0.41
CA ILE A 846 -11.42 39.45 -1.61
C ILE A 846 -12.13 40.80 -1.37
N ALA A 847 -12.47 41.17 -0.13
CA ALA A 847 -13.39 42.30 0.10
C ALA A 847 -12.81 43.72 -0.08
N CYS A 848 -11.48 43.92 -0.10
CA CYS A 848 -10.88 45.23 -0.39
C CYS A 848 -9.37 45.10 -0.68
N ILE A 849 -8.95 45.15 -1.95
CA ILE A 849 -7.52 45.12 -2.32
C ILE A 849 -6.93 46.52 -2.18
N THR A 850 -6.35 46.83 -1.03
CA THR A 850 -5.57 48.06 -0.79
C THR A 850 -4.08 47.84 -1.11
N GLU A 851 -3.36 48.88 -1.54
CA GLU A 851 -1.89 48.82 -1.67
C GLU A 851 -1.26 48.47 -0.31
N GLY A 852 -0.37 47.47 -0.28
CA GLY A 852 0.24 46.94 0.95
C GLY A 852 -0.52 45.80 1.62
N SER A 853 -1.71 45.43 1.13
CA SER A 853 -2.43 44.23 1.61
C SER A 853 -1.75 42.91 1.18
N LEU A 854 -2.03 41.83 1.91
CA LEU A 854 -1.64 40.45 1.53
C LEU A 854 -1.98 40.15 0.06
N SER A 855 -3.17 40.55 -0.38
CA SER A 855 -3.65 40.33 -1.74
C SER A 855 -2.78 41.06 -2.77
N ALA A 856 -2.38 42.32 -2.49
CA ALA A 856 -1.51 43.10 -3.37
C ALA A 856 -0.10 42.49 -3.48
N VAL A 857 0.51 42.10 -2.34
CA VAL A 857 1.82 41.45 -2.32
C VAL A 857 1.80 40.14 -3.09
N ALA A 858 0.76 39.33 -2.87
CA ALA A 858 0.66 38.04 -3.52
C ALA A 858 0.30 38.14 -5.02
N ILE A 859 -0.45 39.16 -5.46
CA ILE A 859 -0.63 39.50 -6.88
C ILE A 859 0.72 39.85 -7.52
N HIS A 860 1.55 40.65 -6.85
CA HIS A 860 2.90 40.96 -7.34
C HIS A 860 3.79 39.70 -7.42
N VAL A 861 3.77 38.84 -6.39
CA VAL A 861 4.51 37.57 -6.39
C VAL A 861 4.06 36.68 -7.54
N LEU A 862 2.75 36.51 -7.74
CA LEU A 862 2.21 35.71 -8.85
C LEU A 862 2.53 36.32 -10.22
N SER A 863 2.51 37.64 -10.36
CA SER A 863 2.87 38.28 -11.63
C SER A 863 4.31 38.00 -12.05
N ARG A 864 5.22 37.80 -11.07
CA ARG A 864 6.65 37.52 -11.31
C ARG A 864 6.97 36.03 -11.41
N SER A 865 6.27 35.18 -10.66
CA SER A 865 6.56 33.74 -10.54
C SER A 865 5.57 32.83 -11.29
N GLY A 866 4.45 33.39 -11.78
CA GLY A 866 3.34 32.63 -12.37
C GLY A 866 3.72 31.81 -13.61
N GLU A 867 4.61 32.31 -14.45
CA GLU A 867 5.13 31.58 -15.61
C GLU A 867 5.91 30.32 -15.18
N GLY A 868 6.76 30.43 -14.16
CA GLY A 868 7.51 29.30 -13.60
C GLY A 868 6.62 28.28 -12.91
N VAL A 869 5.57 28.73 -12.21
CA VAL A 869 4.56 27.85 -11.61
C VAL A 869 3.83 27.06 -12.69
N LEU A 870 3.33 27.73 -13.73
CA LEU A 870 2.62 27.08 -14.82
C LEU A 870 3.51 26.09 -15.58
N SER A 871 4.77 26.48 -15.82
CA SER A 871 5.79 25.62 -16.40
C SER A 871 5.97 24.33 -15.61
N ASN A 872 6.31 24.43 -14.33
CA ASN A 872 6.56 23.26 -13.50
C ASN A 872 5.31 22.39 -13.30
N LEU A 873 4.10 22.96 -13.27
CA LEU A 873 2.86 22.19 -13.24
C LEU A 873 2.62 21.38 -14.51
N ILE A 874 2.96 21.93 -15.68
CA ILE A 874 2.87 21.22 -16.96
C ILE A 874 3.93 20.13 -17.02
N TYR A 875 5.18 20.40 -16.61
CA TYR A 875 6.23 19.37 -16.50
C TYR A 875 5.84 18.26 -15.52
N ALA A 876 5.16 18.58 -14.41
CA ALA A 876 4.70 17.57 -13.45
C ALA A 876 3.63 16.63 -14.01
N LEU A 877 2.96 17.01 -15.10
CA LEU A 877 1.95 16.22 -15.83
C LEU A 877 2.55 15.37 -16.96
N LEU A 878 3.88 15.37 -17.11
CA LEU A 878 4.60 14.53 -18.06
C LEU A 878 5.27 13.35 -17.31
N GLY A 879 5.37 12.19 -17.96
CA GLY A 879 6.08 11.02 -17.43
C GLY A 879 5.24 10.08 -16.52
N VAL A 880 5.90 9.08 -15.95
CA VAL A 880 5.26 7.84 -15.43
C VAL A 880 4.34 8.08 -14.21
N SER A 881 4.62 9.12 -13.42
CA SER A 881 3.88 9.50 -12.21
C SER A 881 2.86 10.63 -12.40
N ALA A 882 2.63 11.10 -13.64
CA ALA A 882 1.74 12.22 -13.94
C ALA A 882 0.29 12.03 -13.44
N MET A 883 -0.23 10.80 -13.50
CA MET A 883 -1.63 10.50 -13.15
C MET A 883 -1.98 10.75 -11.68
N SER A 884 -1.04 10.53 -10.75
CA SER A 884 -1.28 10.80 -9.32
C SER A 884 -1.33 12.30 -9.00
N ARG A 885 -0.87 13.15 -9.94
CA ARG A 885 -0.73 14.61 -9.77
C ARG A 885 -1.86 15.41 -10.43
N VAL A 886 -2.59 14.82 -11.39
CA VAL A 886 -3.69 15.44 -12.16
C VAL A 886 -4.66 16.24 -11.29
N HIS A 887 -5.13 15.66 -10.18
CA HIS A 887 -6.14 16.33 -9.36
C HIS A 887 -5.62 17.64 -8.74
N LYS A 888 -4.40 17.62 -8.21
CA LYS A 888 -3.78 18.77 -7.54
C LYS A 888 -3.35 19.84 -8.53
N SER A 889 -2.72 19.45 -9.64
CA SER A 889 -2.36 20.39 -10.71
C SER A 889 -3.61 21.09 -11.26
N ALA A 890 -4.72 20.36 -11.44
CA ALA A 890 -5.98 20.97 -11.83
C ALA A 890 -6.46 21.99 -10.79
N THR A 891 -6.38 21.67 -9.48
CA THR A 891 -6.85 22.57 -8.41
C THR A 891 -6.06 23.88 -8.40
N ILE A 892 -4.72 23.79 -8.48
CA ILE A 892 -3.84 24.97 -8.52
C ILE A 892 -4.13 25.82 -9.77
N LEU A 893 -4.32 25.18 -10.93
CA LEU A 893 -4.66 25.86 -12.18
C LEU A 893 -6.03 26.56 -12.11
N GLN A 894 -7.03 25.92 -11.49
CA GLN A 894 -8.35 26.52 -11.26
C GLN A 894 -8.24 27.77 -10.37
N GLN A 895 -7.44 27.72 -9.32
CA GLN A 895 -7.21 28.85 -8.41
C GLN A 895 -6.46 30.01 -9.09
N LEU A 896 -5.42 29.71 -9.86
CA LEU A 896 -4.70 30.71 -10.66
C LEU A 896 -5.62 31.41 -11.66
N ALA A 897 -6.47 30.64 -12.35
CA ALA A 897 -7.45 31.18 -13.29
C ALA A 897 -8.52 32.05 -12.60
N ALA A 898 -9.00 31.64 -11.42
CA ALA A 898 -9.93 32.42 -10.60
C ALA A 898 -9.32 33.75 -10.15
N LEU A 899 -8.06 33.76 -9.72
CA LEU A 899 -7.34 34.98 -9.35
C LEU A 899 -7.15 35.94 -10.52
N CYS A 900 -6.79 35.43 -11.71
CA CYS A 900 -6.66 36.25 -12.90
C CYS A 900 -8.00 36.90 -13.28
N SER A 901 -9.10 36.13 -13.25
CA SER A 901 -10.47 36.60 -13.52
C SER A 901 -10.95 37.66 -12.51
N LEU A 902 -10.58 37.51 -11.23
CA LEU A 902 -10.87 38.51 -10.20
C LEU A 902 -10.10 39.82 -10.42
N CYS A 903 -8.81 39.74 -10.75
CA CYS A 903 -7.98 40.92 -10.96
C CYS A 903 -8.48 41.79 -12.13
N GLU A 904 -9.08 41.18 -13.17
CA GLU A 904 -9.70 41.91 -14.28
C GLU A 904 -10.82 42.87 -13.86
N ARG A 905 -11.50 42.58 -12.74
CA ARG A 905 -12.61 43.38 -12.20
C ARG A 905 -12.14 44.48 -11.26
N THR A 906 -10.83 44.64 -11.06
CA THR A 906 -10.23 45.57 -10.08
C THR A 906 -9.18 46.48 -10.73
N ALA A 907 -8.66 47.46 -9.97
CA ALA A 907 -7.57 48.33 -10.40
C ALA A 907 -6.25 47.58 -10.71
N TRP A 908 -6.15 46.29 -10.36
CA TRP A 908 -4.96 45.45 -10.51
C TRP A 908 -4.84 44.75 -11.86
N LYS A 909 -5.75 45.02 -12.81
CA LYS A 909 -5.71 44.49 -14.18
C LYS A 909 -4.36 44.73 -14.88
N THR A 910 -3.67 45.82 -14.57
CA THR A 910 -2.37 46.14 -15.18
C THR A 910 -1.22 45.25 -14.67
N VAL A 911 -1.41 44.52 -13.58
CA VAL A 911 -0.38 43.68 -12.93
C VAL A 911 -0.64 42.19 -13.18
N LEU A 912 -1.90 41.75 -13.05
CA LEU A 912 -2.31 40.37 -13.31
C LEU A 912 -3.66 40.37 -14.02
N CYS A 913 -3.76 39.70 -15.17
CA CYS A 913 -4.99 39.62 -15.94
C CYS A 913 -5.07 38.29 -16.69
N TRP A 914 -6.20 38.05 -17.37
CA TRP A 914 -6.35 36.85 -18.19
C TRP A 914 -5.31 36.77 -19.31
N ASP A 915 -4.89 37.91 -19.86
CA ASP A 915 -3.83 37.97 -20.87
C ASP A 915 -2.48 37.47 -20.33
N SER A 916 -2.19 37.71 -19.04
CA SER A 916 -0.99 37.17 -18.37
C SER A 916 -1.01 35.64 -18.35
N LEU A 917 -2.13 35.03 -17.95
CA LEU A 917 -2.30 33.57 -17.94
C LEU A 917 -2.20 32.97 -19.35
N CYS A 918 -2.78 33.65 -20.35
CA CYS A 918 -2.67 33.25 -21.75
C CYS A 918 -1.22 33.28 -22.24
N ALA A 919 -0.48 34.35 -21.93
CA ALA A 919 0.91 34.50 -22.30
C ALA A 919 1.79 33.43 -21.64
N TRP A 920 1.59 33.15 -20.34
CA TRP A 920 2.31 32.09 -19.64
C TRP A 920 2.06 30.72 -20.27
N LEU A 921 0.80 30.38 -20.55
CA LEU A 921 0.45 29.08 -21.14
C LEU A 921 1.07 28.92 -22.54
N GLN A 922 1.03 29.97 -23.35
CA GLN A 922 1.67 29.97 -24.67
C GLN A 922 3.19 29.85 -24.58
N SER A 923 3.81 30.55 -23.63
CA SER A 923 5.26 30.49 -23.41
C SER A 923 5.69 29.08 -22.99
N THR A 924 5.03 28.51 -21.97
CA THR A 924 5.32 27.17 -21.45
C THR A 924 5.15 26.09 -22.51
N VAL A 925 4.05 26.10 -23.26
CA VAL A 925 3.79 25.08 -24.28
C VAL A 925 4.79 25.18 -25.43
N ARG A 926 5.27 26.38 -25.76
CA ARG A 926 6.34 26.59 -26.77
C ARG A 926 7.73 26.22 -26.27
N SER A 927 7.98 26.31 -24.96
CA SER A 927 9.28 25.96 -24.36
C SER A 927 9.46 24.47 -24.12
N LEU A 928 8.39 23.66 -24.19
CA LEU A 928 8.48 22.20 -24.13
C LEU A 928 9.28 21.67 -25.33
N PRO A 929 10.22 20.71 -25.13
CA PRO A 929 10.95 20.12 -26.24
C PRO A 929 10.00 19.44 -27.23
N SER A 930 10.31 19.50 -28.53
CA SER A 930 9.46 18.96 -29.60
C SER A 930 9.14 17.47 -29.45
N ASP A 931 9.98 16.75 -28.71
CA ASP A 931 9.83 15.31 -28.48
C ASP A 931 8.73 14.99 -27.45
N TYR A 932 8.29 15.99 -26.68
CA TYR A 932 7.24 15.81 -25.68
C TYR A 932 5.83 15.99 -26.23
N LEU A 933 5.62 16.74 -27.33
CA LEU A 933 4.30 17.04 -27.87
C LEU A 933 4.15 16.48 -29.29
N LYS A 934 2.98 15.97 -29.63
CA LYS A 934 2.68 15.54 -31.01
C LYS A 934 2.66 16.76 -31.96
N GLN A 935 2.91 16.51 -33.24
CA GLN A 935 2.88 17.57 -34.26
C GLN A 935 1.50 18.25 -34.29
N GLY A 936 1.46 19.57 -34.06
CA GLY A 936 0.23 20.37 -34.00
C GLY A 936 -0.48 20.38 -32.63
N GLU A 937 -0.02 19.59 -31.65
CA GLU A 937 -0.64 19.50 -30.32
C GLU A 937 -0.43 20.78 -29.49
N ALA A 938 0.74 21.42 -29.61
CA ALA A 938 1.05 22.70 -28.97
C ALA A 938 0.03 23.80 -29.32
N GLU A 939 -0.46 23.81 -30.57
CA GLU A 939 -1.43 24.79 -31.08
C GLU A 939 -2.86 24.48 -30.62
N ALA A 940 -3.17 23.20 -30.37
CA ALA A 940 -4.48 22.73 -29.93
C ALA A 940 -4.68 22.84 -28.40
N ILE A 941 -3.64 22.60 -27.60
CA ILE A 941 -3.69 22.60 -26.12
C ILE A 941 -4.11 23.97 -25.58
N VAL A 942 -3.47 25.04 -26.06
CA VAL A 942 -3.67 26.41 -25.54
C VAL A 942 -5.15 26.84 -25.57
N PRO A 943 -5.87 26.81 -26.71
CA PRO A 943 -7.28 27.20 -26.73
C PRO A 943 -8.21 26.25 -25.95
N LEU A 944 -7.91 24.95 -25.92
CA LEU A 944 -8.68 23.97 -25.15
C LEU A 944 -8.57 24.22 -23.64
N TRP A 945 -7.35 24.42 -23.14
CA TRP A 945 -7.08 24.65 -21.73
C TRP A 945 -7.61 26.01 -21.27
N LEU A 946 -7.45 27.07 -22.06
CA LEU A 946 -8.00 28.39 -21.71
C LEU A 946 -9.53 28.37 -21.54
N ASN A 947 -10.24 27.68 -22.43
CA ASN A 947 -11.69 27.52 -22.30
C ASN A 947 -12.07 26.74 -21.04
N ALA A 948 -11.36 25.64 -20.76
CA ALA A 948 -11.60 24.83 -19.57
C ALA A 948 -11.30 25.59 -18.26
N LEU A 949 -10.21 26.38 -18.24
CA LEU A 949 -9.80 27.23 -17.12
C LEU A 949 -10.82 28.34 -16.87
N ALA A 950 -11.34 29.00 -17.92
CA ALA A 950 -12.34 30.05 -17.77
C ALA A 950 -13.63 29.52 -17.15
N CYS A 951 -14.10 28.34 -17.60
CA CYS A 951 -15.29 27.70 -17.04
C CYS A 951 -15.05 27.25 -15.59
N ALA A 952 -13.89 26.67 -15.30
CA ALA A 952 -13.55 26.23 -13.95
C ALA A 952 -13.36 27.40 -12.97
N ALA A 953 -12.81 28.52 -13.42
CA ALA A 953 -12.67 29.74 -12.63
C ALA A 953 -14.04 30.32 -12.26
N SER A 954 -14.99 30.40 -13.22
CA SER A 954 -16.36 30.84 -12.94
C SER A 954 -17.04 29.94 -11.92
N ASP A 955 -17.04 28.62 -12.14
CA ASP A 955 -17.62 27.65 -11.21
C ASP A 955 -17.07 27.80 -9.78
N TYR A 956 -15.76 28.05 -9.66
CA TYR A 956 -15.10 28.24 -8.37
C TYR A 956 -15.56 29.52 -7.67
N LEU A 957 -15.57 30.65 -8.39
CA LEU A 957 -16.01 31.94 -7.86
C LEU A 957 -17.49 31.93 -7.48
N ASP A 958 -18.34 31.32 -8.32
CA ASP A 958 -19.78 31.20 -8.09
C ASP A 958 -20.05 30.37 -6.83
N SER A 959 -19.32 29.26 -6.63
CA SER A 959 -19.42 28.41 -5.44
C SER A 959 -19.04 29.11 -4.12
N ARG A 960 -18.20 30.16 -4.19
CA ARG A 960 -17.83 30.99 -3.04
C ARG A 960 -18.83 32.11 -2.75
N SER A 961 -19.62 32.53 -3.73
CA SER A 961 -20.62 33.61 -3.59
C SER A 961 -21.94 33.16 -2.94
N SER A 962 -22.21 31.84 -2.88
CA SER A 962 -23.40 31.28 -2.23
C SER A 962 -23.19 31.11 -0.71
N ASP A 963 -24.12 31.66 0.09
CA ASP A 963 -24.15 31.85 1.57
C ASP A 963 -23.83 30.67 2.53
N ASN A 964 -23.24 29.56 2.09
CA ASN A 964 -22.81 28.47 3.00
C ASN A 964 -21.35 28.63 3.44
N ALA A 965 -21.07 29.69 4.20
CA ALA A 965 -19.73 30.02 4.71
C ALA A 965 -19.19 29.10 5.84
N ASN A 966 -19.96 28.10 6.30
CA ASN A 966 -19.64 27.30 7.50
C ASN A 966 -19.14 25.86 7.23
N ARG A 967 -18.70 25.54 6.01
CA ARG A 967 -17.99 24.28 5.75
C ARG A 967 -16.58 24.59 5.27
N SER A 968 -15.59 24.12 6.00
CA SER A 968 -14.15 24.16 5.70
C SER A 968 -13.75 23.45 4.39
N ASP A 969 -14.71 22.90 3.65
CA ASP A 969 -14.52 22.15 2.43
C ASP A 969 -15.10 22.95 1.25
N HIS A 970 -14.37 24.00 0.84
CA HIS A 970 -14.66 24.71 -0.40
C HIS A 970 -14.58 23.72 -1.57
N GLY A 971 -15.62 23.67 -2.40
CA GLY A 971 -15.79 22.63 -3.41
C GLY A 971 -14.82 22.73 -4.59
N HIS A 972 -13.55 22.39 -4.41
CA HIS A 972 -12.58 22.26 -5.50
C HIS A 972 -13.10 21.29 -6.56
N MET A 973 -12.92 21.62 -7.85
CA MET A 973 -13.37 20.80 -8.98
C MET A 973 -14.88 20.46 -9.04
N ARG A 974 -15.73 21.17 -8.30
CA ARG A 974 -17.20 21.04 -8.43
C ARG A 974 -17.70 21.82 -9.67
N GLY A 975 -18.89 21.49 -10.15
CA GLY A 975 -19.49 22.10 -11.34
C GLY A 975 -19.12 21.44 -12.67
N LYS A 976 -19.56 22.03 -13.79
CA LYS A 976 -19.34 21.49 -15.15
C LYS A 976 -17.94 21.89 -15.67
N GLY A 977 -17.50 23.10 -15.38
CA GLY A 977 -16.18 23.64 -15.68
C GLY A 977 -15.07 22.92 -14.92
N GLY A 978 -15.19 22.75 -13.60
CA GLY A 978 -14.19 22.01 -12.79
C GLY A 978 -13.96 20.58 -13.28
N ARG A 979 -15.05 19.84 -13.56
CA ARG A 979 -14.97 18.48 -14.15
C ARG A 979 -14.35 18.46 -15.55
N THR A 980 -14.59 19.51 -16.34
CA THR A 980 -14.02 19.63 -17.69
C THR A 980 -12.52 19.90 -17.63
N LEU A 981 -12.06 20.80 -16.74
CA LEU A 981 -10.64 21.05 -16.51
C LEU A 981 -9.90 19.79 -16.05
N LYS A 982 -10.45 19.06 -15.06
CA LYS A 982 -9.88 17.79 -14.59
C LYS A 982 -9.86 16.71 -15.68
N ARG A 983 -10.82 16.71 -16.62
CA ARG A 983 -10.82 15.79 -17.76
C ARG A 983 -9.71 16.14 -18.74
N VAL A 984 -9.64 17.41 -19.17
CA VAL A 984 -8.63 17.89 -20.13
C VAL A 984 -7.20 17.66 -19.63
N ILE A 985 -6.93 17.94 -18.35
CA ILE A 985 -5.61 17.71 -17.74
C ILE A 985 -5.29 16.21 -17.63
N ARG A 986 -6.29 15.38 -17.34
CA ARG A 986 -6.12 13.92 -17.28
C ARG A 986 -5.83 13.34 -18.65
N ASP A 987 -6.57 13.77 -19.67
CA ASP A 987 -6.39 13.32 -21.05
C ASP A 987 -4.97 13.70 -21.54
N PHE A 988 -4.48 14.88 -21.18
CA PHE A 988 -3.09 15.29 -21.41
C PHE A 988 -2.07 14.41 -20.67
N ALA A 989 -2.25 14.20 -19.36
CA ALA A 989 -1.34 13.37 -18.57
C ALA A 989 -1.31 11.90 -19.03
N ASP A 990 -2.46 11.33 -19.40
CA ASP A 990 -2.58 9.94 -19.87
C ASP A 990 -1.93 9.75 -21.24
N THR A 991 -2.03 10.74 -22.12
CA THR A 991 -1.39 10.73 -23.44
C THR A 991 0.14 10.87 -23.39
N HIS A 992 0.70 11.40 -22.29
CA HIS A 992 2.12 11.76 -22.15
C HIS A 992 2.87 10.97 -21.06
N ARG A 993 2.27 9.87 -20.58
CA ARG A 993 2.78 9.08 -19.44
C ARG A 993 4.11 8.36 -19.69
N ASN A 994 4.45 8.09 -20.95
CA ASN A 994 5.59 7.23 -21.33
C ASN A 994 6.71 7.96 -22.09
N ILE A 995 6.75 9.29 -22.04
CA ILE A 995 7.91 10.01 -22.58
C ILE A 995 9.08 9.74 -21.62
N PRO A 996 10.19 9.12 -22.07
CA PRO A 996 11.33 8.86 -21.20
C PRO A 996 11.83 10.20 -20.64
N ASN A 997 12.13 10.26 -19.34
CA ASN A 997 12.90 11.37 -18.78
C ASN A 997 14.27 11.38 -19.49
N PRO A 998 14.62 12.41 -20.30
CA PRO A 998 16.01 12.71 -20.49
C PRO A 998 16.49 13.27 -19.15
N THR A 999 17.42 12.55 -18.53
CA THR A 999 18.20 13.05 -17.38
C THR A 999 18.70 14.47 -17.60
#